data_AF-A0A094F5I6-F1
#
_entry.id   AF-A0A094F5I6-F1
#
_cell.length_a   1.000
_cell.length_b   1.000
_cell.length_c   1.000
_cell.angle_alpha   90.00
_cell.angle_beta   90.00
_cell.angle_gamma   90.00
#
_symmetry.space_group_name_H-M   'P 1'
#
loop_
_entity.id
_entity.type
_entity.pdbx_description
1 polymer ?
#
loop_
_entity_poly.entity_id
_entity_poly.type
_entity_poly.pdbx_seq_one_letter_code
_entity_poly.pdbx_strand_id
1 'polypeptide(L)'
;MASPGPGLHDSSNDNPRTNLESSPESSRSNNNAVLESSNSPTALIRNESNSPPTPAPSIFKRAWGKLGINGTVAALVFKGALAPLIATAIYQSKSVADVYLNFGYLIIVVSILAVTILPRGKFMMNMSISVLLTCVAMAMVLLGQYAGIKARQHTTPVGASPNIALGYNSSASTVNAIFLMINLFGINALRAARPAFSIPAVGYNIFVLLGFTYGPQMTTVASSLKFSKELFYSFLTGQAIGTGVSLLVFPISSRKVFFGEAAGFLQSSRGLLKAQIEFVKALEYSQMECAPHPNTRLAPGDEPETDHVRDNQPEESENRQLYNQRAASLKSSSSALLALGGKLRDDVVFAKREIAFGHFQSKHIHEMHRLFMNILKPIMGFSTITDISERLNYRFCTDTEWTEESDSHGLAQTQDSEEGGESESVEWRELIRPLHASLVPFVQVLDDSILHILILLKFVPNPNRAKSKSKNPTDSAGREGASFNQDIEKAGGINPGDIGFGDYLNKTIDRYRAERTENLKTWAAERGLSSIFRNSQERAHLPPNPDEGMQSRHEVSREKRFSERLHLIFYMEFLMYSVSKAILAVVRCAESKVTDGTLKKRRFIFPSLETVTKLVKGLIHGEDSNPGIDKAGSMGADVQTVSLGHSLQAPKDPEHLPPKNSWQAFGDRLRVIPKFFGSGPAKFGARVTIASMSIGIMAFLHQTHSFFIRQRVVWGIVIICLGMNPTTGSAVFTLVTNLGTTVLATVAAFINWYIVGQKTAGIIVFLFVFLMIYFYFLVKFPRFLVAIASGAITHVLIVGYELQVRVEGRKAATATGQVFYEIYLLAPYRLLAVAGGVIVAYIFTIFPVPITEGSVLRRGVGNSLFLLANYVSSTTSTVDHRLQDKEGDMNLRSSPGRKLEKLRRDLLQKQLALQNSMRGNLSFMDWGFNFGGEFPKEIYTSIIDEVQNIVNHLAIINFASETFIAVRKESPSPVWLSEFAKSRPETSIEAHKAASLLILLSASIKNGKPLPPYLDVPSDTHLSKQIHGDKADIITFENLNEPGFRALAVIKLAQSCVADSLTRIVEPVRELVGEVDFSYHIIDSNEQVTLATR
;
A
#
# COMPACT_ATOMS: atom_id res chain seq x y z
N MET A 1 13.37 -57.00 13.30
CA MET A 1 14.12 -58.25 13.49
C MET A 1 15.31 -57.95 14.38
N ALA A 2 15.37 -58.64 15.53
CA ALA A 2 16.50 -58.87 16.44
C ALA A 2 17.47 -57.71 16.80
N SER A 3 17.36 -57.23 18.05
CA SER A 3 18.46 -56.76 18.94
C SER A 3 19.45 -57.92 19.25
N PRO A 4 20.56 -57.80 20.02
CA PRO A 4 21.06 -56.75 20.94
C PRO A 4 22.59 -56.44 20.82
N GLY A 5 23.18 -55.44 21.48
CA GLY A 5 23.72 -55.53 22.86
C GLY A 5 25.13 -54.87 23.01
N PRO A 6 25.62 -54.61 24.24
CA PRO A 6 26.37 -53.38 24.63
C PRO A 6 27.72 -53.59 25.39
N GLY A 7 28.42 -52.50 25.76
CA GLY A 7 29.47 -52.42 26.81
C GLY A 7 30.31 -51.11 26.70
N LEU A 8 30.35 -50.16 27.64
CA LEU A 8 31.00 -50.10 28.99
C LEU A 8 32.53 -50.37 28.91
N HIS A 9 33.48 -49.54 29.36
CA HIS A 9 33.66 -48.79 30.63
C HIS A 9 34.86 -47.80 30.56
N ASP A 10 34.85 -46.75 31.42
CA ASP A 10 35.95 -46.12 32.24
C ASP A 10 37.19 -45.48 31.58
N SER A 11 37.85 -44.40 32.07
CA SER A 11 37.76 -43.55 33.28
C SER A 11 38.75 -42.35 33.17
N SER A 12 38.47 -41.22 33.88
CA SER A 12 39.38 -40.21 34.51
C SER A 12 40.67 -39.74 33.78
N ASN A 13 41.05 -38.45 33.67
CA ASN A 13 41.09 -37.41 34.71
C ASN A 13 41.46 -36.02 34.12
N ASP A 14 41.09 -34.97 34.86
CA ASP A 14 41.74 -33.65 35.03
C ASP A 14 41.77 -32.57 33.91
N ASN A 15 40.96 -31.54 34.19
CA ASN A 15 40.98 -30.15 33.68
C ASN A 15 42.28 -29.40 34.10
N PRO A 16 42.76 -28.36 33.36
CA PRO A 16 42.03 -27.09 33.29
C PRO A 16 42.16 -26.24 32.00
N ARG A 17 41.03 -25.58 31.66
CA ARG A 17 40.88 -24.26 31.00
C ARG A 17 41.74 -23.96 29.75
N THR A 18 41.11 -24.02 28.56
CA THR A 18 40.74 -22.88 27.70
C THR A 18 40.14 -23.41 26.39
N ASN A 19 38.82 -23.36 26.23
CA ASN A 19 38.16 -23.73 24.97
C ASN A 19 38.01 -22.49 24.08
N LEU A 20 38.84 -22.43 23.04
CA LEU A 20 38.55 -21.86 21.73
C LEU A 20 37.99 -23.00 20.87
N GLU A 21 36.77 -22.86 20.35
CA GLU A 21 36.22 -23.44 19.10
C GLU A 21 34.71 -23.22 19.09
N SER A 22 34.23 -22.26 18.30
CA SER A 22 33.80 -22.40 16.90
C SER A 22 32.40 -23.03 16.77
N SER A 23 31.41 -22.13 16.74
CA SER A 23 30.04 -22.40 16.32
C SER A 23 29.95 -22.51 14.79
N PRO A 24 29.09 -23.36 14.21
CA PRO A 24 28.52 -23.11 12.91
C PRO A 24 27.06 -22.66 13.09
N GLU A 25 26.86 -21.34 13.21
CA GLU A 25 25.53 -20.74 12.99
C GLU A 25 25.42 -20.33 11.52
N SER A 26 24.57 -21.03 10.77
CA SER A 26 24.06 -20.56 9.48
C SER A 26 22.85 -19.66 9.74
N SER A 27 23.09 -18.35 9.73
CA SER A 27 22.05 -17.33 9.85
C SER A 27 21.19 -17.26 8.58
N ARG A 28 20.03 -17.92 8.63
CA ARG A 28 18.87 -17.59 7.80
C ARG A 28 18.44 -16.15 8.10
N SER A 29 18.70 -15.24 7.16
CA SER A 29 18.20 -13.86 7.21
C SER A 29 16.68 -13.84 7.03
N ASN A 30 15.98 -13.47 8.11
CA ASN A 30 14.55 -13.24 8.12
C ASN A 30 14.23 -11.91 7.43
N ASN A 31 13.75 -11.99 6.19
CA ASN A 31 13.08 -10.87 5.51
C ASN A 31 11.67 -10.66 6.10
N ASN A 32 11.59 -10.02 7.26
CA ASN A 32 10.35 -9.50 7.86
C ASN A 32 10.57 -8.07 8.35
N ALA A 33 10.76 -7.14 7.42
CA ALA A 33 10.84 -5.71 7.69
C ALA A 33 9.87 -4.91 6.81
N VAL A 34 8.59 -5.31 6.81
CA VAL A 34 7.49 -4.45 6.38
C VAL A 34 6.32 -4.73 7.33
N LEU A 35 5.80 -3.67 7.96
CA LEU A 35 4.64 -3.65 8.87
C LEU A 35 4.89 -3.83 10.40
N GLU A 36 5.86 -3.12 10.97
CA GLU A 36 5.78 -2.71 12.39
C GLU A 36 5.49 -1.20 12.49
N SER A 37 4.22 -0.81 12.41
CA SER A 37 3.77 0.52 12.84
C SER A 37 2.96 0.38 14.13
N SER A 38 3.67 0.26 15.26
CA SER A 38 3.03 0.30 16.58
C SER A 38 3.86 1.01 17.64
N ASN A 39 4.43 2.18 17.32
CA ASN A 39 4.94 3.07 18.36
C ASN A 39 3.82 3.97 18.88
N SER A 40 3.29 3.61 20.05
CA SER A 40 2.60 4.55 20.94
C SER A 40 3.63 5.42 21.66
N PRO A 41 3.29 6.68 22.02
CA PRO A 41 4.28 7.72 22.26
C PRO A 41 4.90 7.54 23.65
N THR A 42 6.14 7.08 23.68
CA THR A 42 6.98 7.21 24.87
C THR A 42 8.03 8.27 24.57
N ALA A 43 8.04 9.32 25.37
CA ALA A 43 8.95 10.44 25.25
C ALA A 43 10.40 9.98 25.43
N LEU A 44 11.24 10.21 24.42
CA LEU A 44 12.69 10.24 24.59
C LEU A 44 13.06 11.65 25.06
N ILE A 45 13.01 11.86 26.37
CA ILE A 45 13.82 12.88 27.06
C ILE A 45 14.70 12.08 28.01
N ARG A 46 15.95 11.83 27.60
CA ARG A 46 17.00 11.34 28.51
C ARG A 46 17.79 12.56 28.95
N ASN A 47 17.35 13.19 30.04
CA ASN A 47 18.24 14.02 30.85
C ASN A 47 18.84 13.09 31.91
N GLU A 48 20.16 12.99 31.92
CA GLU A 48 20.91 12.37 33.00
C GLU A 48 20.65 13.14 34.30
N SER A 49 19.98 12.50 35.25
CA SER A 49 20.08 12.84 36.67
C SER A 49 19.84 11.58 37.48
N ASN A 50 20.81 11.28 38.34
CA ASN A 50 20.89 10.09 39.16
C ASN A 50 19.66 9.93 40.06
N SER A 51 18.92 8.84 39.91
CA SER A 51 17.91 8.37 40.87
C SER A 51 17.92 6.83 40.94
N PRO A 52 17.62 6.23 42.11
CA PRO A 52 17.94 4.84 42.43
C PRO A 52 17.10 3.83 41.63
N PRO A 53 17.56 2.58 41.46
CA PRO A 53 16.99 1.63 40.51
C PRO A 53 15.56 1.21 40.90
N THR A 54 14.61 1.49 40.01
CA THR A 54 13.24 0.93 40.08
C THR A 54 13.25 -0.59 39.86
N PRO A 55 12.41 -1.36 40.58
CA PRO A 55 12.39 -2.82 40.50
C PRO A 55 11.96 -3.31 39.11
N ALA A 56 12.58 -4.40 38.67
CA ALA A 56 12.34 -4.99 37.35
C ALA A 56 10.85 -5.31 37.12
N PRO A 57 10.28 -5.00 35.94
CA PRO A 57 8.89 -5.31 35.64
C PRO A 57 8.65 -6.82 35.62
N SER A 58 7.52 -7.25 36.19
CA SER A 58 7.13 -8.66 36.29
C SER A 58 7.10 -9.36 34.93
N ILE A 59 7.35 -10.68 34.91
CA ILE A 59 7.40 -11.53 33.70
C ILE A 59 6.11 -11.38 32.87
N PHE A 60 4.96 -11.23 33.54
CA PHE A 60 3.67 -10.94 32.91
C PHE A 60 3.67 -9.61 32.16
N LYS A 61 4.23 -8.54 32.73
CA LYS A 61 4.33 -7.23 32.08
C LYS A 61 5.31 -7.26 30.91
N ARG A 62 6.38 -8.06 31.00
CA ARG A 62 7.34 -8.29 29.90
C ARG A 62 6.74 -9.12 28.76
N ALA A 63 5.97 -10.16 29.07
CA ALA A 63 5.21 -10.94 28.08
C ALA A 63 4.09 -10.09 27.44
N TRP A 64 3.37 -9.29 28.23
CA TRP A 64 2.34 -8.37 27.75
C TRP A 64 2.90 -7.29 26.83
N GLY A 65 4.08 -6.75 27.16
CA GLY A 65 4.83 -5.83 26.31
C GLY A 65 5.31 -6.47 25.00
N LYS A 66 5.84 -7.71 25.05
CA LYS A 66 6.23 -8.48 23.86
C LYS A 66 5.05 -8.88 22.97
N LEU A 67 3.85 -9.10 23.54
CA LEU A 67 2.65 -9.40 22.76
C LEU A 67 2.07 -8.15 22.08
N GLY A 68 2.39 -6.93 22.54
CA GLY A 68 1.88 -5.69 21.94
C GLY A 68 0.38 -5.43 22.22
N ILE A 69 -0.16 -5.98 23.32
CA ILE A 69 -1.58 -5.82 23.68
C ILE A 69 -1.78 -4.42 24.28
N ASN A 70 -2.10 -3.47 23.41
CA ASN A 70 -2.57 -2.14 23.80
C ASN A 70 -4.03 -2.21 24.26
N GLY A 71 -4.47 -1.32 25.16
CA GLY A 71 -5.87 -1.28 25.63
C GLY A 71 -6.90 -1.18 24.50
N THR A 72 -6.55 -0.51 23.39
CA THR A 72 -7.37 -0.45 22.17
C THR A 72 -7.47 -1.81 21.47
N VAL A 73 -6.37 -2.56 21.39
CA VAL A 73 -6.36 -3.91 20.81
C VAL A 73 -7.21 -4.84 21.67
N ALA A 74 -7.03 -4.82 23.00
CA ALA A 74 -7.85 -5.60 23.92
C ALA A 74 -9.36 -5.29 23.79
N ALA A 75 -9.73 -4.00 23.68
CA ALA A 75 -11.11 -3.59 23.48
C ALA A 75 -11.69 -4.08 22.14
N LEU A 76 -10.91 -4.02 21.05
CA LEU A 76 -11.32 -4.54 19.74
C LEU A 76 -11.51 -6.06 19.75
N VAL A 77 -10.60 -6.78 20.40
CA VAL A 77 -10.66 -8.24 20.54
C VAL A 77 -11.90 -8.65 21.33
N PHE A 78 -12.13 -8.01 22.48
CA PHE A 78 -13.33 -8.23 23.29
C PHE A 78 -14.61 -7.95 22.49
N LYS A 79 -14.66 -6.81 21.78
CA LYS A 79 -15.81 -6.42 20.95
C LYS A 79 -16.08 -7.41 19.82
N GLY A 80 -15.03 -7.92 19.17
CA GLY A 80 -15.14 -8.94 18.13
C GLY A 80 -15.77 -10.23 18.65
N ALA A 81 -15.29 -10.72 19.79
CA ALA A 81 -15.76 -11.97 20.40
C ALA A 81 -17.17 -11.89 21.01
N LEU A 82 -17.63 -10.69 21.38
CA LEU A 82 -18.89 -10.52 22.10
C LEU A 82 -20.14 -10.82 21.26
N ALA A 83 -20.16 -10.47 19.97
CA ALA A 83 -21.31 -10.73 19.10
C ALA A 83 -21.65 -12.22 18.95
N PRO A 84 -20.70 -13.10 18.57
CA PRO A 84 -20.95 -14.55 18.55
C PRO A 84 -21.24 -15.13 19.92
N LEU A 85 -20.67 -14.57 21.00
CA LEU A 85 -21.02 -15.00 22.36
C LEU A 85 -22.50 -14.75 22.68
N ILE A 86 -22.99 -13.53 22.44
CA ILE A 86 -24.38 -13.16 22.67
C ILE A 86 -25.31 -14.02 21.82
N ALA A 87 -24.98 -14.23 20.55
CA ALA A 87 -25.75 -15.11 19.66
C ALA A 87 -25.83 -16.55 20.20
N THR A 88 -24.72 -17.09 20.68
CA THR A 88 -24.68 -18.45 21.25
C THR A 88 -25.51 -18.55 22.53
N ALA A 89 -25.43 -17.55 23.41
CA ALA A 89 -26.10 -17.52 24.70
C ALA A 89 -27.61 -17.33 24.56
N ILE A 90 -28.07 -16.37 23.75
CA ILE A 90 -29.51 -16.11 23.52
C ILE A 90 -30.18 -17.35 22.91
N TYR A 91 -29.48 -18.05 22.02
CA TYR A 91 -29.99 -19.26 21.38
C TYR A 91 -30.20 -20.44 22.36
N GLN A 92 -29.58 -20.44 23.55
CA GLN A 92 -29.86 -21.46 24.56
C GLN A 92 -31.26 -21.35 25.18
N SER A 93 -31.97 -20.24 24.96
CA SER A 93 -33.36 -20.10 25.39
C SER A 93 -34.29 -20.83 24.44
N LYS A 94 -35.14 -21.71 24.98
CA LYS A 94 -36.11 -22.48 24.17
C LYS A 94 -37.06 -21.59 23.36
N SER A 95 -37.52 -20.48 23.95
CA SER A 95 -38.38 -19.50 23.27
C SER A 95 -37.73 -18.86 22.03
N VAL A 96 -36.41 -18.76 22.02
CA VAL A 96 -35.64 -18.25 20.88
C VAL A 96 -35.41 -19.38 19.89
N ALA A 97 -35.01 -20.56 20.38
CA ALA A 97 -34.69 -21.71 19.56
C ALA A 97 -35.89 -22.12 18.67
N ASP A 98 -37.10 -22.14 19.23
CA ASP A 98 -38.36 -22.46 18.55
C ASP A 98 -38.64 -21.57 17.31
N VAL A 99 -38.07 -20.35 17.24
CA VAL A 99 -38.22 -19.42 16.10
C VAL A 99 -37.32 -19.79 14.91
N TYR A 100 -36.15 -20.40 15.18
CA TYR A 100 -35.12 -20.66 14.17
C TYR A 100 -34.91 -22.15 13.88
N LEU A 101 -35.46 -23.04 14.70
CA LEU A 101 -35.42 -24.51 14.58
C LEU A 101 -34.00 -24.98 14.20
N ASN A 102 -33.86 -25.52 12.97
CA ASN A 102 -32.62 -26.13 12.50
C ASN A 102 -31.54 -25.14 12.04
N PHE A 103 -31.83 -23.85 12.01
CA PHE A 103 -30.93 -22.81 11.51
C PHE A 103 -30.32 -21.93 12.61
N GLY A 104 -30.55 -22.24 13.89
CA GLY A 104 -30.06 -21.45 15.01
C GLY A 104 -28.55 -21.21 15.02
N TYR A 105 -27.75 -22.21 14.64
CA TYR A 105 -26.30 -22.07 14.52
C TYR A 105 -25.87 -20.97 13.51
N LEU A 106 -26.70 -20.64 12.52
CA LEU A 106 -26.40 -19.59 11.52
C LEU A 106 -26.40 -18.19 12.13
N ILE A 107 -27.18 -17.95 13.20
CA ILE A 107 -27.18 -16.66 13.90
C ILE A 107 -25.75 -16.34 14.38
N ILE A 108 -25.06 -17.36 14.90
CA ILE A 108 -23.70 -17.23 15.42
C ILE A 108 -22.72 -16.99 14.26
N VAL A 109 -22.82 -17.76 13.17
CA VAL A 109 -21.96 -17.58 11.99
C VAL A 109 -22.12 -16.19 11.38
N VAL A 110 -23.36 -15.73 11.18
CA VAL A 110 -23.64 -14.42 10.58
C VAL A 110 -23.20 -13.27 11.49
N SER A 111 -23.23 -13.44 12.81
CA SER A 111 -22.68 -12.45 13.74
C SER A 111 -21.15 -12.24 13.60
N ILE A 112 -20.41 -13.28 13.19
CA ILE A 112 -18.97 -13.17 12.87
C ILE A 112 -18.78 -12.48 11.52
N LEU A 113 -19.58 -12.85 10.52
CA LEU A 113 -19.56 -12.25 9.17
C LEU A 113 -19.97 -10.76 9.17
N ALA A 114 -20.63 -10.27 10.22
CA ALA A 114 -20.90 -8.85 10.42
C ALA A 114 -19.63 -8.02 10.62
N VAL A 115 -18.52 -8.63 11.07
CA VAL A 115 -17.21 -7.99 11.34
C VAL A 115 -17.34 -6.74 12.23
N THR A 116 -17.75 -6.93 13.48
CA THR A 116 -18.02 -5.86 14.47
C THR A 116 -16.79 -5.02 14.88
N ILE A 117 -15.59 -5.46 14.50
CA ILE A 117 -14.31 -4.78 14.71
C ILE A 117 -14.16 -3.54 13.82
N LEU A 118 -14.86 -3.49 12.68
CA LEU A 118 -14.75 -2.38 11.75
C LEU A 118 -15.20 -1.06 12.39
N PRO A 119 -14.55 0.07 12.06
CA PRO A 119 -15.02 1.39 12.47
C PRO A 119 -16.45 1.63 12.01
N ARG A 120 -17.24 2.35 12.81
CA ARG A 120 -18.70 2.52 12.59
C ARG A 120 -19.10 2.88 11.15
N GLY A 121 -18.43 3.83 10.51
CA GLY A 121 -18.76 4.22 9.13
C GLY A 121 -18.53 3.10 8.10
N LYS A 122 -17.43 2.35 8.25
CA LYS A 122 -17.11 1.18 7.41
C LYS A 122 -18.07 0.03 7.70
N PHE A 123 -18.36 -0.23 8.97
CA PHE A 123 -19.31 -1.24 9.43
C PHE A 123 -20.72 -0.99 8.87
N MET A 124 -21.24 0.23 8.97
CA MET A 124 -22.59 0.56 8.48
C MET A 124 -22.71 0.38 6.96
N MET A 125 -21.68 0.75 6.20
CA MET A 125 -21.66 0.51 4.75
C MET A 125 -21.66 -0.99 4.46
N ASN A 126 -20.77 -1.75 5.08
CA ASN A 126 -20.71 -3.21 4.92
C ASN A 126 -22.05 -3.87 5.27
N MET A 127 -22.64 -3.50 6.41
CA MET A 127 -23.91 -4.02 6.88
C MET A 127 -25.07 -3.68 5.93
N SER A 128 -25.11 -2.45 5.38
CA SER A 128 -26.15 -2.06 4.41
C SER A 128 -26.10 -2.89 3.14
N ILE A 129 -24.90 -3.19 2.63
CA ILE A 129 -24.70 -4.05 1.46
C ILE A 129 -25.07 -5.51 1.81
N SER A 130 -24.66 -6.01 2.98
CA SER A 130 -24.98 -7.36 3.44
C SER A 130 -26.49 -7.60 3.59
N VAL A 131 -27.23 -6.65 4.16
CA VAL A 131 -28.69 -6.71 4.27
C VAL A 131 -29.33 -6.71 2.88
N LEU A 132 -28.92 -5.79 2.00
CA LEU A 132 -29.45 -5.72 0.63
C LEU A 132 -29.20 -7.03 -0.14
N LEU A 133 -27.99 -7.57 -0.06
CA LEU A 133 -27.65 -8.85 -0.68
C LEU A 133 -28.45 -10.02 -0.07
N THR A 134 -28.70 -10.01 1.24
CA THR A 134 -29.52 -11.05 1.89
C THR A 134 -30.98 -10.98 1.41
N CYS A 135 -31.53 -9.78 1.22
CA CYS A 135 -32.86 -9.60 0.62
C CYS A 135 -32.90 -10.10 -0.84
N VAL A 136 -31.88 -9.78 -1.64
CA VAL A 136 -31.78 -10.29 -3.03
C VAL A 136 -31.64 -11.82 -3.02
N ALA A 137 -30.83 -12.38 -2.14
CA ALA A 137 -30.66 -13.83 -2.00
C ALA A 137 -31.98 -14.53 -1.65
N MET A 138 -32.76 -13.96 -0.72
CA MET A 138 -34.09 -14.47 -0.36
C MET A 138 -35.03 -14.47 -1.57
N ALA A 139 -35.09 -13.35 -2.31
CA ALA A 139 -35.93 -13.24 -3.50
C ALA A 139 -35.55 -14.28 -4.57
N MET A 140 -34.24 -14.46 -4.82
CA MET A 140 -33.73 -15.44 -5.78
C MET A 140 -34.00 -16.89 -5.34
N VAL A 141 -33.81 -17.22 -4.06
CA VAL A 141 -34.10 -18.55 -3.52
C VAL A 141 -35.59 -18.87 -3.62
N LEU A 142 -36.47 -17.95 -3.22
CA LEU A 142 -37.91 -18.12 -3.35
C LEU A 142 -38.34 -18.32 -4.81
N LEU A 143 -37.80 -17.51 -5.73
CA LEU A 143 -38.10 -17.63 -7.16
C LEU A 143 -37.67 -19.00 -7.72
N GLY A 144 -36.45 -19.45 -7.42
CA GLY A 144 -35.96 -20.73 -7.94
C GLY A 144 -36.62 -21.93 -7.27
N GLN A 145 -36.94 -21.87 -5.97
CA GLN A 145 -37.72 -22.93 -5.31
C GLN A 145 -39.16 -22.97 -5.84
N TYR A 146 -39.81 -21.82 -6.06
CA TYR A 146 -41.14 -21.76 -6.68
C TYR A 146 -41.13 -22.37 -8.10
N ALA A 147 -40.16 -22.00 -8.93
CA ALA A 147 -39.99 -22.58 -10.25
C ALA A 147 -39.75 -24.10 -10.19
N GLY A 148 -38.94 -24.57 -9.22
CA GLY A 148 -38.70 -26.00 -8.98
C GLY A 148 -39.97 -26.74 -8.54
N ILE A 149 -40.79 -26.15 -7.67
CA ILE A 149 -42.08 -26.72 -7.24
C ILE A 149 -43.06 -26.79 -8.41
N LYS A 150 -43.10 -25.76 -9.26
CA LYS A 150 -43.93 -25.78 -10.48
C LYS A 150 -43.46 -26.86 -11.45
N ALA A 151 -42.15 -26.99 -11.66
CA ALA A 151 -41.59 -28.07 -12.47
C ALA A 151 -41.95 -29.46 -11.90
N ARG A 152 -41.93 -29.64 -10.57
CA ARG A 152 -42.41 -30.87 -9.91
C ARG A 152 -43.89 -31.14 -10.22
N GLN A 153 -44.74 -30.13 -10.08
CA GLN A 153 -46.18 -30.24 -10.32
C GLN A 153 -46.50 -30.67 -11.76
N HIS A 154 -45.74 -30.17 -12.75
CA HIS A 154 -45.93 -30.52 -14.16
C HIS A 154 -45.36 -31.88 -14.56
N THR A 155 -44.42 -32.44 -13.78
CA THR A 155 -43.74 -33.70 -14.11
C THR A 155 -44.17 -34.89 -13.25
N THR A 156 -44.97 -34.66 -12.21
CA THR A 156 -45.52 -35.74 -11.38
C THR A 156 -46.81 -36.27 -12.03
N PRO A 157 -46.93 -37.59 -12.27
CA PRO A 157 -48.14 -38.19 -12.86
C PRO A 157 -49.40 -37.91 -12.03
N VAL A 158 -50.52 -37.66 -12.69
CA VAL A 158 -51.82 -37.45 -12.03
C VAL A 158 -52.24 -38.75 -11.32
N GLY A 159 -52.41 -38.72 -9.99
CA GLY A 159 -52.72 -39.89 -9.17
C GLY A 159 -51.51 -40.68 -8.63
N ALA A 160 -50.29 -40.15 -8.74
CA ALA A 160 -49.10 -40.78 -8.18
C ALA A 160 -49.21 -41.01 -6.66
N SER A 161 -48.66 -42.14 -6.18
CA SER A 161 -48.64 -42.44 -4.75
C SER A 161 -47.89 -41.35 -3.95
N PRO A 162 -48.23 -41.13 -2.66
CA PRO A 162 -47.60 -40.09 -1.84
C PRO A 162 -46.07 -40.20 -1.79
N ASN A 163 -45.53 -41.43 -1.86
CA ASN A 163 -44.09 -41.68 -1.88
C ASN A 163 -43.41 -41.18 -3.16
N ILE A 164 -44.09 -41.22 -4.30
CA ILE A 164 -43.60 -40.73 -5.59
C ILE A 164 -43.82 -39.21 -5.68
N ALA A 165 -44.97 -38.72 -5.24
CA ALA A 165 -45.31 -37.30 -5.26
C ALA A 165 -44.43 -36.46 -4.31
N LEU A 166 -44.10 -37.00 -3.13
CA LEU A 166 -43.24 -36.36 -2.12
C LEU A 166 -41.77 -36.77 -2.23
N GLY A 167 -41.46 -37.76 -3.07
CA GLY A 167 -40.12 -38.28 -3.28
C GLY A 167 -39.22 -37.36 -4.10
N TYR A 168 -38.10 -37.91 -4.58
CA TYR A 168 -37.18 -37.21 -5.46
C TYR A 168 -37.84 -36.86 -6.80
N ASN A 169 -37.63 -35.63 -7.29
CA ASN A 169 -38.08 -35.19 -8.61
C ASN A 169 -36.90 -34.61 -9.39
N SER A 170 -36.66 -35.12 -10.60
CA SER A 170 -35.52 -34.72 -11.44
C SER A 170 -35.66 -33.28 -11.94
N SER A 171 -36.83 -32.91 -12.47
CA SER A 171 -37.08 -31.58 -13.03
C SER A 171 -36.94 -30.46 -11.99
N ALA A 172 -37.45 -30.67 -10.78
CA ALA A 172 -37.28 -29.73 -9.67
C ALA A 172 -35.81 -29.59 -9.27
N SER A 173 -35.06 -30.68 -9.28
CA SER A 173 -33.62 -30.69 -8.95
C SER A 173 -32.82 -29.92 -10.00
N THR A 174 -33.09 -30.14 -11.28
CA THR A 174 -32.44 -29.42 -12.38
C THR A 174 -32.71 -27.92 -12.33
N VAL A 175 -33.96 -27.50 -12.08
CA VAL A 175 -34.30 -26.07 -11.96
C VAL A 175 -33.53 -25.42 -10.81
N ASN A 176 -33.52 -26.02 -9.62
CA ASN A 176 -32.76 -25.49 -8.48
C ASN A 176 -31.25 -25.44 -8.77
N ALA A 177 -30.69 -26.42 -9.49
CA ALA A 177 -29.28 -26.43 -9.89
C ALA A 177 -28.93 -25.28 -10.83
N ILE A 178 -29.77 -24.99 -11.83
CA ILE A 178 -29.57 -23.87 -12.77
C ILE A 178 -29.61 -22.53 -12.03
N PHE A 179 -30.59 -22.34 -11.14
CA PHE A 179 -30.67 -21.13 -10.32
C PHE A 179 -29.45 -20.97 -9.41
N LEU A 180 -28.97 -22.05 -8.80
CA LEU A 180 -27.74 -22.02 -8.00
C LEU A 180 -26.54 -21.59 -8.85
N MET A 181 -26.36 -22.14 -10.05
CA MET A 181 -25.28 -21.78 -10.98
C MET A 181 -25.29 -20.30 -11.34
N ILE A 182 -26.45 -19.75 -11.72
CA ILE A 182 -26.58 -18.33 -12.09
C ILE A 182 -26.22 -17.43 -10.92
N ASN A 183 -26.68 -17.77 -9.72
CA ASN A 183 -26.41 -17.00 -8.51
C ASN A 183 -24.92 -17.05 -8.11
N LEU A 184 -24.31 -18.23 -8.12
CA LEU A 184 -22.88 -18.38 -7.84
C LEU A 184 -22.02 -17.64 -8.86
N PHE A 185 -22.37 -17.70 -10.14
CA PHE A 185 -21.66 -16.97 -11.19
C PHE A 185 -21.74 -15.46 -10.97
N GLY A 186 -22.96 -14.93 -10.80
CA GLY A 186 -23.19 -13.50 -10.67
C GLY A 186 -22.49 -12.88 -9.47
N ILE A 187 -22.62 -13.49 -8.29
CA ILE A 187 -22.04 -12.93 -7.06
C ILE A 187 -20.51 -13.04 -7.03
N ASN A 188 -19.92 -14.13 -7.53
CA ASN A 188 -18.48 -14.29 -7.54
C ASN A 188 -17.82 -13.44 -8.65
N ALA A 189 -18.50 -13.21 -9.77
CA ALA A 189 -18.08 -12.22 -10.76
C ALA A 189 -18.15 -10.80 -10.19
N LEU A 190 -19.22 -10.46 -9.46
CA LEU A 190 -19.35 -9.15 -8.79
C LEU A 190 -18.27 -8.95 -7.73
N ARG A 191 -17.98 -9.98 -6.93
CA ARG A 191 -16.90 -9.97 -5.93
C ARG A 191 -15.53 -9.72 -6.56
N ALA A 192 -15.23 -10.34 -7.70
CA ALA A 192 -13.96 -10.12 -8.40
C ALA A 192 -13.89 -8.75 -9.08
N ALA A 193 -15.01 -8.22 -9.54
CA ALA A 193 -15.07 -6.88 -10.11
C ALA A 193 -14.98 -5.78 -9.06
N ARG A 194 -15.46 -6.04 -7.83
CA ARG A 194 -15.58 -5.06 -6.73
C ARG A 194 -15.17 -5.69 -5.39
N PRO A 195 -13.94 -5.47 -4.91
CA PRO A 195 -13.45 -6.01 -3.63
C PRO A 195 -14.31 -5.62 -2.41
N ALA A 196 -15.01 -4.47 -2.47
CA ALA A 196 -15.94 -4.04 -1.41
C ALA A 196 -17.08 -5.05 -1.15
N PHE A 197 -17.43 -5.86 -2.15
CA PHE A 197 -18.45 -6.91 -2.03
C PHE A 197 -17.89 -8.23 -1.48
N SER A 198 -16.59 -8.34 -1.18
CA SER A 198 -15.98 -9.61 -0.77
C SER A 198 -16.61 -10.19 0.50
N ILE A 199 -16.75 -9.41 1.58
CA ILE A 199 -17.35 -9.88 2.83
C ILE A 199 -18.86 -10.13 2.65
N PRO A 200 -19.67 -9.21 2.08
CA PRO A 200 -21.08 -9.45 1.84
C PRO A 200 -21.38 -10.64 0.91
N ALA A 201 -20.53 -10.88 -0.10
CA ALA A 201 -20.66 -12.01 -1.02
C ALA A 201 -20.54 -13.37 -0.34
N VAL A 202 -19.73 -13.49 0.74
CA VAL A 202 -19.66 -14.72 1.53
C VAL A 202 -21.01 -15.04 2.17
N GLY A 203 -21.66 -14.05 2.77
CA GLY A 203 -23.02 -14.19 3.32
C GLY A 203 -24.04 -14.59 2.25
N TYR A 204 -23.99 -13.94 1.09
CA TYR A 204 -24.85 -14.28 -0.06
C TYR A 204 -24.65 -15.73 -0.52
N ASN A 205 -23.40 -16.15 -0.71
CA ASN A 205 -23.03 -17.52 -1.12
C ASN A 205 -23.58 -18.57 -0.13
N ILE A 206 -23.40 -18.36 1.19
CA ILE A 206 -23.95 -19.28 2.21
C ILE A 206 -25.48 -19.35 2.11
N PHE A 207 -26.14 -18.21 1.95
CA PHE A 207 -27.61 -18.15 1.85
C PHE A 207 -28.13 -18.94 0.64
N VAL A 208 -27.60 -18.69 -0.55
CA VAL A 208 -28.06 -19.36 -1.79
C VAL A 208 -27.67 -20.84 -1.82
N LEU A 209 -26.50 -21.21 -1.29
CA LEU A 209 -26.08 -22.61 -1.19
C LEU A 209 -27.03 -23.40 -0.30
N LEU A 210 -27.37 -22.91 0.88
CA LEU A 210 -28.36 -23.56 1.74
C LEU A 210 -29.74 -23.54 1.07
N GLY A 211 -30.17 -22.40 0.52
CA GLY A 211 -31.46 -22.26 -0.15
C GLY A 211 -31.71 -23.28 -1.26
N PHE A 212 -30.80 -23.38 -2.23
CA PHE A 212 -31.00 -24.23 -3.40
C PHE A 212 -30.65 -25.70 -3.17
N THR A 213 -29.77 -26.04 -2.22
CA THR A 213 -29.47 -27.45 -1.91
C THR A 213 -30.60 -28.16 -1.19
N TYR A 214 -31.35 -27.46 -0.32
CA TYR A 214 -32.58 -28.00 0.29
C TYR A 214 -33.83 -27.81 -0.58
N GLY A 215 -33.75 -26.98 -1.62
CA GLY A 215 -34.87 -26.68 -2.53
C GLY A 215 -35.60 -27.91 -3.10
N PRO A 216 -34.90 -28.96 -3.59
CA PRO A 216 -35.55 -30.15 -4.14
C PRO A 216 -36.43 -30.94 -3.15
N GLN A 217 -36.16 -30.81 -1.84
CA GLN A 217 -36.95 -31.45 -0.77
C GLN A 217 -38.26 -30.70 -0.48
N MET A 218 -38.37 -29.45 -0.92
CA MET A 218 -39.57 -28.64 -0.71
C MET A 218 -40.64 -29.04 -1.74
N THR A 219 -41.66 -29.75 -1.28
CA THR A 219 -42.75 -30.27 -2.14
C THR A 219 -43.89 -29.26 -2.32
N THR A 220 -44.04 -28.32 -1.37
CA THR A 220 -45.11 -27.31 -1.37
C THR A 220 -44.56 -25.90 -1.24
N VAL A 221 -45.28 -24.92 -1.82
CA VAL A 221 -44.92 -23.49 -1.72
C VAL A 221 -44.95 -23.02 -0.26
N ALA A 222 -45.89 -23.53 0.55
CA ALA A 222 -45.97 -23.21 1.97
C ALA A 222 -44.72 -23.66 2.75
N SER A 223 -44.21 -24.87 2.48
CA SER A 223 -42.99 -25.38 3.10
C SER A 223 -41.75 -24.58 2.68
N SER A 224 -41.63 -24.26 1.38
CA SER A 224 -40.56 -23.42 0.84
C SER A 224 -40.55 -22.01 1.45
N LEU A 225 -41.73 -21.40 1.62
CA LEU A 225 -41.86 -20.08 2.24
C LEU A 225 -41.49 -20.12 3.73
N LYS A 226 -41.93 -21.14 4.47
CA LYS A 226 -41.56 -21.32 5.88
C LYS A 226 -40.04 -21.49 6.03
N PHE A 227 -39.44 -22.39 5.26
CA PHE A 227 -37.99 -22.61 5.23
C PHE A 227 -37.21 -21.32 4.91
N SER A 228 -37.60 -20.61 3.86
CA SER A 228 -36.91 -19.40 3.43
C SER A 228 -37.04 -18.27 4.46
N LYS A 229 -38.18 -18.19 5.15
CA LYS A 229 -38.44 -17.23 6.24
C LYS A 229 -37.55 -17.51 7.44
N GLU A 230 -37.41 -18.76 7.86
CA GLU A 230 -36.54 -19.17 8.98
C GLU A 230 -35.06 -18.88 8.66
N LEU A 231 -34.62 -19.19 7.45
CA LEU A 231 -33.27 -18.87 6.97
C LEU A 231 -33.03 -17.35 6.97
N PHE A 232 -33.99 -16.57 6.47
CA PHE A 232 -33.92 -15.11 6.43
C PHE A 232 -33.85 -14.47 7.83
N TYR A 233 -34.69 -14.91 8.76
CA TYR A 233 -34.67 -14.43 10.13
C TYR A 233 -33.37 -14.80 10.86
N SER A 234 -32.79 -15.96 10.60
CA SER A 234 -31.50 -16.34 11.17
C SER A 234 -30.38 -15.37 10.76
N PHE A 235 -30.36 -14.98 9.48
CA PHE A 235 -29.40 -14.00 8.97
C PHE A 235 -29.63 -12.59 9.54
N LEU A 236 -30.88 -12.10 9.51
CA LEU A 236 -31.19 -10.77 10.04
C LEU A 236 -30.91 -10.67 11.54
N THR A 237 -31.16 -11.73 12.31
CA THR A 237 -30.88 -11.77 13.76
C THR A 237 -29.37 -11.69 14.03
N GLY A 238 -28.56 -12.47 13.30
CA GLY A 238 -27.10 -12.39 13.42
C GLY A 238 -26.55 -11.00 13.06
N GLN A 239 -27.09 -10.39 12.00
CA GLN A 239 -26.78 -9.01 11.59
C GLN A 239 -27.22 -7.98 12.64
N ALA A 240 -28.38 -8.16 13.26
CA ALA A 240 -28.91 -7.30 14.30
C ALA A 240 -28.06 -7.35 15.57
N ILE A 241 -27.67 -8.54 16.02
CA ILE A 241 -26.76 -8.73 17.17
C ILE A 241 -25.41 -8.06 16.89
N GLY A 242 -24.83 -8.32 15.70
CA GLY A 242 -23.60 -7.66 15.26
C GLY A 242 -23.72 -6.13 15.26
N THR A 243 -24.86 -5.60 14.81
CA THR A 243 -25.15 -4.16 14.82
C THR A 243 -25.25 -3.60 16.23
N GLY A 244 -25.97 -4.28 17.13
CA GLY A 244 -26.09 -3.89 18.53
C GLY A 244 -24.72 -3.81 19.22
N VAL A 245 -23.90 -4.85 19.08
CA VAL A 245 -22.54 -4.87 19.64
C VAL A 245 -21.67 -3.78 19.01
N SER A 246 -21.75 -3.58 17.70
CA SER A 246 -20.94 -2.58 17.00
C SER A 246 -21.25 -1.14 17.44
N LEU A 247 -22.53 -0.83 17.66
CA LEU A 247 -23.00 0.51 17.99
C LEU A 247 -22.95 0.83 19.49
N LEU A 248 -23.22 -0.14 20.37
CA LEU A 248 -23.35 0.07 21.81
C LEU A 248 -22.06 -0.23 22.59
N VAL A 249 -21.27 -1.24 22.17
CA VAL A 249 -20.10 -1.70 22.93
C VAL A 249 -18.82 -1.11 22.32
N PHE A 250 -18.08 -0.33 23.12
CA PHE A 250 -16.87 0.42 22.71
C PHE A 250 -16.98 1.03 21.31
N PRO A 251 -17.84 2.04 21.14
CA PRO A 251 -18.05 2.60 19.84
C PRO A 251 -16.86 3.40 19.33
N ILE A 252 -16.10 2.81 18.41
CA ILE A 252 -15.02 3.48 17.70
C ILE A 252 -15.60 4.12 16.44
N SER A 253 -15.67 5.45 16.44
CA SER A 253 -16.07 6.22 15.27
C SER A 253 -14.98 6.23 14.21
N SER A 254 -15.36 6.27 12.94
CA SER A 254 -14.42 6.46 11.82
C SER A 254 -13.66 7.78 11.97
N ARG A 255 -14.28 8.81 12.55
CA ARG A 255 -13.59 10.06 12.90
C ARG A 255 -12.49 9.88 13.95
N LYS A 256 -12.70 9.02 14.96
CA LYS A 256 -11.67 8.75 15.99
C LYS A 256 -10.46 8.06 15.37
N VAL A 257 -10.68 7.13 14.44
CA VAL A 257 -9.60 6.48 13.67
C VAL A 257 -8.86 7.50 12.82
N PHE A 258 -9.58 8.31 12.04
CA PHE A 258 -8.98 9.37 11.23
C PHE A 258 -8.14 10.35 12.04
N PHE A 259 -8.60 10.80 13.21
CA PHE A 259 -7.82 11.71 14.06
C PHE A 259 -6.62 11.03 14.73
N GLY A 260 -6.73 9.74 15.08
CA GLY A 260 -5.59 8.95 15.55
C GLY A 260 -4.52 8.79 14.46
N GLU A 261 -4.95 8.52 13.23
CA GLU A 261 -4.07 8.43 12.07
C GLU A 261 -3.47 9.78 11.69
N ALA A 262 -4.23 10.87 11.78
CA ALA A 262 -3.72 12.23 11.58
C ALA A 262 -2.65 12.60 12.61
N ALA A 263 -2.86 12.25 13.89
CA ALA A 263 -1.86 12.45 14.94
C ALA A 263 -0.62 11.58 14.69
N GLY A 264 -0.80 10.31 14.31
CA GLY A 264 0.29 9.42 13.89
C GLY A 264 1.04 9.96 12.69
N PHE A 265 0.35 10.56 11.71
CA PHE A 265 0.95 11.15 10.51
C PHE A 265 1.85 12.32 10.87
N LEU A 266 1.36 13.23 11.70
CA LEU A 266 2.15 14.36 12.20
C LEU A 266 3.35 13.88 13.03
N GLN A 267 3.17 12.87 13.89
CA GLN A 267 4.27 12.31 14.68
C GLN A 267 5.32 11.60 13.82
N SER A 268 4.90 10.86 12.79
CA SER A 268 5.81 10.25 11.82
C SER A 268 6.52 11.30 10.96
N SER A 269 5.87 12.44 10.66
CA SER A 269 6.54 13.57 10.00
C SER A 269 7.68 14.12 10.86
N ARG A 270 7.51 14.22 12.19
CA ARG A 270 8.59 14.58 13.13
C ARG A 270 9.75 13.59 13.07
N GLY A 271 9.44 12.29 13.06
CA GLY A 271 10.45 11.23 12.93
C GLY A 271 11.22 11.32 11.62
N LEU A 272 10.53 11.62 10.52
CA LEU A 272 11.14 11.79 9.20
C LEU A 272 12.10 12.99 9.14
N LEU A 273 11.70 14.13 9.71
CA LEU A 273 12.57 15.31 9.76
C LEU A 273 13.88 15.01 10.52
N LYS A 274 13.82 14.21 11.58
CA LYS A 274 15.02 13.74 12.30
C LYS A 274 15.86 12.79 11.46
N ALA A 275 15.22 11.82 10.79
CA ALA A 275 15.93 10.89 9.89
C ALA A 275 16.64 11.63 8.75
N GLN A 276 16.08 12.76 8.28
CA GLN A 276 16.70 13.59 7.27
C GLN A 276 17.96 14.28 7.77
N ILE A 277 17.97 14.84 9.00
CA ILE A 277 19.21 15.40 9.60
C ILE A 277 20.29 14.33 9.65
N GLU A 278 19.94 13.14 10.16
CA GLU A 278 20.89 12.03 10.29
C GLU A 278 21.44 11.57 8.93
N PHE A 279 20.61 11.62 7.88
CA PHE A 279 21.06 11.33 6.52
C PHE A 279 21.98 12.43 5.96
N VAL A 280 21.65 13.72 6.12
CA VAL A 280 22.52 14.83 5.70
C VAL A 280 23.85 14.80 6.44
N LYS A 281 23.85 14.41 7.72
CA LYS A 281 25.07 14.16 8.49
C LYS A 281 25.89 13.01 7.90
N ALA A 282 25.25 11.90 7.53
CA ALA A 282 25.95 10.79 6.87
C ALA A 282 26.53 11.20 5.50
N LEU A 283 25.86 12.11 4.78
CA LEU A 283 26.33 12.67 3.50
C LEU A 283 27.60 13.53 3.64
N GLU A 284 27.87 14.08 4.84
CA GLU A 284 29.12 14.81 5.16
C GLU A 284 30.33 13.86 5.22
N TYR A 285 30.12 12.62 5.68
CA TYR A 285 31.17 11.62 5.93
C TYR A 285 31.26 10.54 4.87
N SER A 286 30.24 10.37 4.02
CA SER A 286 30.33 9.49 2.87
C SER A 286 31.38 10.06 1.93
N GLN A 287 32.59 9.49 1.98
CA GLN A 287 33.51 9.58 0.86
C GLN A 287 32.73 9.07 -0.36
N MET A 288 32.61 9.91 -1.38
CA MET A 288 32.16 9.49 -2.71
C MET A 288 33.26 8.63 -3.35
N GLU A 289 33.68 7.58 -2.64
CA GLU A 289 34.73 6.65 -3.06
C GLU A 289 34.14 5.71 -4.10
N CYS A 290 34.75 5.72 -5.28
CA CYS A 290 34.45 4.76 -6.32
C CYS A 290 34.78 3.36 -5.83
N ALA A 291 33.85 2.43 -6.03
CA ALA A 291 34.12 1.03 -5.68
C ALA A 291 35.28 0.53 -6.56
N PRO A 292 36.30 -0.16 -6.00
CA PRO A 292 37.30 -0.81 -6.82
C PRO A 292 36.63 -1.86 -7.72
N HIS A 293 36.88 -1.81 -9.03
CA HIS A 293 36.34 -2.82 -9.95
C HIS A 293 37.00 -4.20 -9.70
N PRO A 294 36.25 -5.32 -9.74
CA PRO A 294 36.81 -6.67 -9.61
C PRO A 294 37.64 -7.17 -10.80
N ASN A 295 37.84 -6.36 -11.85
CA ASN A 295 38.32 -6.82 -13.15
C ASN A 295 39.59 -6.09 -13.62
N THR A 296 40.64 -6.06 -12.82
CA THR A 296 41.99 -5.87 -13.38
C THR A 296 42.46 -7.22 -13.92
N ARG A 297 42.21 -7.48 -15.21
CA ARG A 297 42.81 -8.63 -15.90
C ARG A 297 44.33 -8.40 -16.00
N LEU A 298 45.08 -8.99 -15.08
CA LEU A 298 46.52 -9.20 -15.24
C LEU A 298 46.77 -10.07 -16.49
N ALA A 299 47.75 -9.66 -17.30
CA ALA A 299 48.19 -10.38 -18.48
C ALA A 299 48.66 -11.81 -18.14
N PRO A 300 48.50 -12.79 -19.06
CA PRO A 300 48.89 -14.17 -18.80
C PRO A 300 50.43 -14.29 -18.90
N GLY A 301 51.07 -14.68 -17.80
CA GLY A 301 52.49 -14.99 -17.73
C GLY A 301 52.78 -15.94 -16.57
N ASP A 302 52.92 -17.22 -16.94
CA ASP A 302 53.59 -18.36 -16.27
C ASP A 302 53.16 -18.82 -14.86
N GLU A 303 52.60 -20.04 -14.84
CA GLU A 303 52.28 -20.92 -13.69
C GLU A 303 53.53 -21.48 -12.96
N PRO A 304 53.40 -22.33 -11.91
CA PRO A 304 52.51 -22.28 -10.73
C PRO A 304 53.30 -22.53 -9.41
N GLU A 305 52.71 -22.23 -8.25
CA GLU A 305 52.59 -23.13 -7.08
C GLU A 305 52.39 -22.42 -5.72
N THR A 306 51.47 -23.02 -4.96
CA THR A 306 51.27 -22.97 -3.50
C THR A 306 50.52 -21.79 -2.83
N ASP A 307 49.33 -22.16 -2.36
CA ASP A 307 48.73 -21.89 -1.05
C ASP A 307 48.15 -20.51 -0.67
N HIS A 308 46.90 -20.60 -0.20
CA HIS A 308 46.11 -19.62 0.56
C HIS A 308 45.55 -18.39 -0.16
N VAL A 309 44.40 -18.57 -0.84
CA VAL A 309 43.42 -17.48 -1.01
C VAL A 309 42.07 -17.95 -0.46
N ARG A 310 41.83 -17.59 0.81
CA ARG A 310 40.53 -17.68 1.47
C ARG A 310 40.20 -16.27 1.94
N ASP A 311 39.04 -15.77 1.51
CA ASP A 311 38.36 -14.56 1.98
C ASP A 311 39.15 -13.25 1.95
N ASN A 312 39.19 -12.58 0.79
CA ASN A 312 39.30 -11.12 0.72
C ASN A 312 38.12 -10.58 -0.10
N GLN A 313 36.91 -10.60 0.48
CA GLN A 313 35.92 -9.59 0.11
C GLN A 313 36.45 -8.24 0.60
N PRO A 314 36.45 -7.17 -0.22
CA PRO A 314 36.85 -5.85 0.26
C PRO A 314 35.92 -5.46 1.41
N GLU A 315 36.49 -5.26 2.61
CA GLU A 315 35.74 -4.78 3.77
C GLU A 315 35.09 -3.44 3.41
N GLU A 316 33.76 -3.42 3.36
CA GLU A 316 32.98 -2.22 3.06
C GLU A 316 33.26 -1.17 4.17
N SER A 317 33.79 0.01 3.81
CA SER A 317 34.21 1.02 4.78
C SER A 317 33.08 1.37 5.78
N GLU A 318 33.41 1.55 7.06
CA GLU A 318 32.42 1.85 8.12
C GLU A 318 31.51 3.05 7.76
N ASN A 319 32.07 4.04 7.04
CA ASN A 319 31.35 5.22 6.56
C ASN A 319 30.28 4.88 5.50
N ARG A 320 30.56 3.94 4.59
CA ARG A 320 29.63 3.49 3.55
C ARG A 320 28.49 2.67 4.14
N GLN A 321 28.79 1.82 5.12
CA GLN A 321 27.76 1.09 5.89
C GLN A 321 26.85 2.06 6.65
N LEU A 322 27.41 3.08 7.30
CA LEU A 322 26.65 4.12 7.99
C LEU A 322 25.75 4.90 7.03
N TYR A 323 26.27 5.31 5.86
CA TYR A 323 25.49 5.97 4.82
C TYR A 323 24.32 5.10 4.35
N ASN A 324 24.57 3.84 4.00
CA ASN A 324 23.54 2.88 3.57
C ASN A 324 22.47 2.67 4.65
N GLN A 325 22.87 2.56 5.92
CA GLN A 325 21.96 2.43 7.04
C GLN A 325 21.05 3.67 7.20
N ARG A 326 21.61 4.89 7.10
CA ARG A 326 20.83 6.13 7.20
C ARG A 326 19.93 6.35 5.98
N ALA A 327 20.41 6.04 4.78
CA ALA A 327 19.62 6.06 3.56
C ALA A 327 18.42 5.09 3.63
N ALA A 328 18.64 3.86 4.10
CA ALA A 328 17.58 2.86 4.28
C ALA A 328 16.56 3.31 5.34
N SER A 329 17.01 3.91 6.46
CA SER A 329 16.14 4.46 7.49
C SER A 329 15.26 5.61 6.95
N LEU A 330 15.81 6.49 6.12
CA LEU A 330 15.08 7.58 5.47
C LEU A 330 14.05 7.05 4.45
N LYS A 331 14.45 6.11 3.58
CA LYS A 331 13.55 5.42 2.62
C LYS A 331 12.40 4.71 3.34
N SER A 332 12.69 3.99 4.43
CA SER A 332 11.71 3.28 5.25
C SER A 332 10.73 4.24 5.94
N SER A 333 11.24 5.30 6.56
CA SER A 333 10.41 6.32 7.24
C SER A 333 9.50 7.05 6.24
N SER A 334 9.99 7.38 5.05
CA SER A 334 9.18 7.98 3.97
C SER A 334 8.08 7.02 3.50
N SER A 335 8.43 5.75 3.26
CA SER A 335 7.48 4.71 2.84
C SER A 335 6.37 4.47 3.88
N ALA A 336 6.73 4.45 5.16
CA ALA A 336 5.77 4.34 6.26
C ALA A 336 4.82 5.54 6.31
N LEU A 337 5.32 6.76 6.08
CA LEU A 337 4.48 7.96 6.04
C LEU A 337 3.56 7.97 4.80
N LEU A 338 4.06 7.53 3.63
CA LEU A 338 3.25 7.38 2.42
C LEU A 338 2.12 6.38 2.60
N ALA A 339 2.41 5.23 3.23
CA ALA A 339 1.39 4.24 3.57
C ALA A 339 0.32 4.82 4.51
N LEU A 340 0.73 5.59 5.52
CA LEU A 340 -0.19 6.25 6.44
C LEU A 340 -1.00 7.37 5.76
N GLY A 341 -0.39 8.11 4.83
CA GLY A 341 -1.08 9.10 3.99
C GLY A 341 -2.14 8.47 3.08
N GLY A 342 -1.82 7.31 2.48
CA GLY A 342 -2.78 6.50 1.73
C GLY A 342 -3.95 6.03 2.59
N LYS A 343 -3.66 5.56 3.81
CA LYS A 343 -4.69 5.16 4.78
C LYS A 343 -5.60 6.31 5.19
N LEU A 344 -5.01 7.48 5.46
CA LEU A 344 -5.74 8.70 5.81
C LEU A 344 -6.69 9.14 4.69
N ARG A 345 -6.28 8.95 3.43
CA ARG A 345 -7.09 9.20 2.24
C ARG A 345 -8.28 8.24 2.13
N ASP A 346 -8.11 6.97 2.48
CA ASP A 346 -9.23 6.02 2.51
C ASP A 346 -10.20 6.33 3.66
N ASP A 347 -9.65 6.67 4.83
CA ASP A 347 -10.43 6.91 6.05
C ASP A 347 -11.18 8.26 6.04
N VAL A 348 -10.68 9.27 5.32
CA VAL A 348 -11.37 10.57 5.19
C VAL A 348 -12.76 10.42 4.59
N VAL A 349 -12.94 9.45 3.69
CA VAL A 349 -14.21 9.19 3.02
C VAL A 349 -15.27 8.79 4.05
N PHE A 350 -14.92 7.88 4.96
CA PHE A 350 -15.80 7.42 6.03
C PHE A 350 -15.98 8.46 7.13
N ALA A 351 -14.90 9.16 7.50
CA ALA A 351 -14.93 10.20 8.53
C ALA A 351 -15.87 11.37 8.16
N LYS A 352 -15.93 11.74 6.87
CA LYS A 352 -16.84 12.78 6.34
C LYS A 352 -18.31 12.37 6.33
N ARG A 353 -18.58 11.07 6.14
CA ARG A 353 -19.91 10.49 5.93
C ARG A 353 -20.57 10.07 7.24
N GLU A 354 -19.81 9.94 8.32
CA GLU A 354 -20.29 9.48 9.62
C GLU A 354 -21.04 10.58 10.40
N ILE A 355 -22.16 10.19 11.04
CA ILE A 355 -22.85 10.98 12.07
C ILE A 355 -22.02 10.93 13.36
N ALA A 356 -21.60 12.08 13.87
CA ALA A 356 -20.74 12.11 15.05
C ALA A 356 -21.00 13.30 15.97
N PHE A 357 -20.68 13.11 17.24
CA PHE A 357 -20.59 14.17 18.24
C PHE A 357 -19.13 14.61 18.39
N GLY A 358 -18.79 15.83 17.98
CA GLY A 358 -17.40 16.30 17.95
C GLY A 358 -17.25 17.79 17.64
N HIS A 359 -16.01 18.24 17.50
CA HIS A 359 -15.69 19.65 17.23
C HIS A 359 -15.61 19.96 15.73
N PHE A 360 -15.08 19.04 14.92
CA PHE A 360 -14.82 19.28 13.50
C PHE A 360 -15.96 18.80 12.60
N GLN A 361 -16.44 19.71 11.75
CA GLN A 361 -17.40 19.42 10.67
C GLN A 361 -16.72 18.70 9.48
N SER A 362 -17.53 18.13 8.59
CA SER A 362 -17.05 17.45 7.37
C SER A 362 -16.18 18.35 6.47
N LYS A 363 -16.51 19.64 6.37
CA LYS A 363 -15.71 20.64 5.65
C LYS A 363 -14.31 20.82 6.27
N HIS A 364 -14.22 20.91 7.60
CA HIS A 364 -12.95 21.06 8.32
C HIS A 364 -12.07 19.81 8.18
N ILE A 365 -12.67 18.61 8.24
CA ILE A 365 -11.95 17.35 8.01
C ILE A 365 -11.39 17.31 6.58
N HIS A 366 -12.16 17.78 5.59
CA HIS A 366 -11.67 17.87 4.22
C HIS A 366 -10.49 18.83 4.08
N GLU A 367 -10.59 19.99 4.70
CA GLU A 367 -9.57 21.04 4.70
C GLU A 367 -8.29 20.54 5.37
N MET A 368 -8.39 19.93 6.56
CA MET A 368 -7.25 19.31 7.25
C MET A 368 -6.59 18.22 6.41
N HIS A 369 -7.38 17.30 5.84
CA HIS A 369 -6.84 16.27 4.96
C HIS A 369 -6.12 16.88 3.76
N ARG A 370 -6.69 17.92 3.12
CA ARG A 370 -6.04 18.62 2.01
C ARG A 370 -4.68 19.21 2.44
N LEU A 371 -4.63 19.82 3.61
CA LEU A 371 -3.40 20.40 4.17
C LEU A 371 -2.36 19.33 4.53
N PHE A 372 -2.75 18.21 5.15
CA PHE A 372 -1.84 17.08 5.41
C PHE A 372 -1.31 16.45 4.11
N MET A 373 -2.15 16.32 3.09
CA MET A 373 -1.70 15.86 1.78
C MET A 373 -0.76 16.87 1.09
N ASN A 374 -0.86 18.17 1.40
CA ASN A 374 0.12 19.15 0.94
C ASN A 374 1.48 19.00 1.64
N ILE A 375 1.52 18.54 2.90
CA ILE A 375 2.78 18.15 3.57
C ILE A 375 3.38 16.89 2.92
N LEU A 376 2.54 15.96 2.46
CA LEU A 376 3.01 14.72 1.85
C LEU A 376 3.72 14.92 0.50
N LYS A 377 3.32 15.94 -0.29
CA LYS A 377 3.88 16.17 -1.64
C LYS A 377 5.40 16.43 -1.62
N PRO A 378 5.94 17.35 -0.81
CA PRO A 378 7.40 17.57 -0.75
C PRO A 378 8.13 16.42 -0.05
N ILE A 379 7.48 15.71 0.88
CA ILE A 379 8.07 14.56 1.57
C ILE A 379 8.41 13.42 0.60
N MET A 380 7.62 13.22 -0.46
CA MET A 380 7.99 12.29 -1.53
C MET A 380 9.39 12.58 -2.10
N GLY A 381 9.82 13.86 -2.08
CA GLY A 381 11.16 14.26 -2.50
C GLY A 381 12.27 13.89 -1.53
N PHE A 382 11.99 13.72 -0.24
CA PHE A 382 13.02 13.28 0.71
C PHE A 382 13.46 11.83 0.47
N SER A 383 12.53 10.95 0.06
CA SER A 383 12.90 9.59 -0.33
C SER A 383 13.73 9.52 -1.62
N THR A 384 13.60 10.49 -2.52
CA THR A 384 14.39 10.52 -3.76
C THR A 384 15.77 11.11 -3.55
N ILE A 385 16.01 11.89 -2.47
CA ILE A 385 17.36 12.43 -2.19
C ILE A 385 18.41 11.32 -2.17
N THR A 386 18.11 10.19 -1.53
CA THR A 386 19.03 9.05 -1.42
C THR A 386 19.36 8.42 -2.77
N ASP A 387 18.39 8.40 -3.68
CA ASP A 387 18.54 7.84 -5.03
C ASP A 387 19.31 8.82 -5.92
N ILE A 388 19.01 10.11 -5.81
CA ILE A 388 19.73 11.18 -6.51
C ILE A 388 21.20 11.22 -6.07
N SER A 389 21.49 11.12 -4.77
CA SER A 389 22.88 11.13 -4.26
C SER A 389 23.66 9.90 -4.71
N GLU A 390 23.03 8.73 -4.75
CA GLU A 390 23.63 7.49 -5.27
C GLU A 390 23.90 7.57 -6.78
N ARG A 391 22.96 8.11 -7.57
CA ARG A 391 23.12 8.31 -9.02
C ARG A 391 24.21 9.32 -9.36
N LEU A 392 24.26 10.43 -8.63
CA LEU A 392 25.33 11.43 -8.76
C LEU A 392 26.68 10.78 -8.47
N ASN A 393 26.78 10.01 -7.38
CA ASN A 393 28.00 9.28 -7.02
C ASN A 393 28.45 8.31 -8.12
N TYR A 394 27.52 7.49 -8.64
CA TYR A 394 27.82 6.56 -9.73
C TYR A 394 28.34 7.26 -10.99
N ARG A 395 27.69 8.37 -11.40
CA ARG A 395 28.10 9.13 -12.58
C ARG A 395 29.52 9.70 -12.44
N PHE A 396 29.87 10.18 -11.24
CA PHE A 396 31.23 10.68 -10.99
C PHE A 396 32.30 9.59 -11.13
N CYS A 397 31.96 8.35 -10.77
CA CYS A 397 32.88 7.21 -10.89
C CYS A 397 33.04 6.70 -12.31
N THR A 398 31.98 6.70 -13.12
CA THR A 398 32.10 6.29 -14.53
C THR A 398 32.81 7.33 -15.39
N ASP A 399 32.66 8.64 -15.09
CA ASP A 399 33.31 9.71 -15.87
C ASP A 399 34.84 9.78 -15.62
N THR A 400 35.35 9.20 -14.53
CA THR A 400 36.79 9.14 -14.23
C THR A 400 37.50 8.05 -15.04
N GLU A 401 36.83 6.92 -15.35
CA GLU A 401 37.38 5.79 -16.11
C GLU A 401 37.65 6.12 -17.60
N TRP A 402 36.77 6.89 -18.25
CA TRP A 402 36.96 7.25 -19.68
C TRP A 402 38.12 8.21 -19.94
N THR A 403 38.63 8.88 -18.91
CA THR A 403 39.80 9.76 -19.00
C THR A 403 41.12 9.01 -18.88
N GLU A 404 41.16 7.84 -18.24
CA GLU A 404 42.41 7.08 -18.05
C GLU A 404 42.71 6.11 -19.21
N GLU A 405 41.71 5.64 -19.96
CA GLU A 405 41.93 4.71 -21.09
C GLU A 405 42.35 5.39 -22.42
N SER A 406 42.27 6.72 -22.53
CA SER A 406 42.64 7.43 -23.78
C SER A 406 44.06 7.99 -23.83
N ASP A 407 44.82 7.96 -22.74
CA ASP A 407 46.20 8.44 -22.72
C ASP A 407 47.20 7.26 -22.76
N SER A 408 47.88 7.16 -23.89
CA SER A 408 48.77 6.07 -24.29
C SER A 408 49.96 5.81 -23.37
N HIS A 409 50.39 4.54 -23.38
CA HIS A 409 51.73 4.04 -23.05
C HIS A 409 52.86 5.09 -23.00
N GLY A 410 53.47 5.20 -21.81
CA GLY A 410 54.87 5.56 -21.63
C GLY A 410 55.14 7.02 -21.30
N LEU A 411 55.13 7.35 -20.00
CA LEU A 411 56.24 8.01 -19.27
C LEU A 411 55.86 8.25 -17.81
N ALA A 412 56.74 7.78 -16.91
CA ALA A 412 56.92 8.12 -15.50
C ALA A 412 55.67 8.41 -14.63
N GLN A 413 55.40 7.45 -13.73
CA GLN A 413 54.64 7.67 -12.49
C GLN A 413 55.13 8.94 -11.79
N THR A 414 54.30 9.97 -11.79
CA THR A 414 54.40 11.12 -10.90
C THR A 414 53.23 11.06 -9.92
N GLN A 415 53.56 11.44 -8.69
CA GLN A 415 52.82 11.29 -7.43
C GLN A 415 51.57 12.19 -7.33
N ASP A 416 50.96 12.58 -8.45
CA ASP A 416 49.95 13.65 -8.50
C ASP A 416 48.50 13.14 -8.64
N SER A 417 48.30 11.82 -8.72
CA SER A 417 46.95 11.21 -8.85
C SER A 417 46.16 11.18 -7.53
N GLU A 418 46.82 11.28 -6.37
CA GLU A 418 46.17 11.26 -5.05
C GLU A 418 45.64 12.64 -4.61
N GLU A 419 46.24 13.76 -5.05
CA GLU A 419 45.84 15.11 -4.61
C GLU A 419 44.49 15.58 -5.19
N GLY A 420 44.10 15.09 -6.38
CA GLY A 420 42.83 15.46 -7.03
C GLY A 420 41.59 14.93 -6.31
N GLY A 421 41.64 13.70 -5.80
CA GLY A 421 40.54 13.06 -5.07
C GLY A 421 40.35 13.61 -3.65
N GLU A 422 41.44 13.93 -2.96
CA GLU A 422 41.40 14.53 -1.63
C GLU A 422 40.78 15.94 -1.67
N SER A 423 41.13 16.77 -2.65
CA SER A 423 40.61 18.13 -2.81
C SER A 423 39.08 18.17 -3.02
N GLU A 424 38.53 17.30 -3.88
CA GLU A 424 37.09 17.27 -4.16
C GLU A 424 36.24 16.76 -2.99
N SER A 425 36.78 15.85 -2.19
CA SER A 425 36.12 15.31 -0.99
C SER A 425 36.04 16.37 0.12
N VAL A 426 37.08 17.18 0.25
CA VAL A 426 37.15 18.32 1.18
C VAL A 426 36.14 19.39 0.75
N GLU A 427 36.07 19.70 -0.55
CA GLU A 427 35.13 20.70 -1.09
C GLU A 427 33.65 20.28 -0.91
N TRP A 428 33.32 18.99 -1.08
CA TRP A 428 31.98 18.48 -0.77
C TRP A 428 31.62 18.61 0.71
N ARG A 429 32.57 18.26 1.60
CA ARG A 429 32.40 18.35 3.05
C ARG A 429 32.19 19.79 3.51
N GLU A 430 32.97 20.72 2.98
CA GLU A 430 32.86 22.16 3.26
C GLU A 430 31.52 22.75 2.83
N LEU A 431 30.88 22.19 1.81
CA LEU A 431 29.62 22.66 1.28
C LEU A 431 28.39 22.04 2.00
N ILE A 432 28.49 20.80 2.47
CA ILE A 432 27.44 20.13 3.27
C ILE A 432 27.46 20.57 4.74
N ARG A 433 28.63 20.82 5.34
CA ARG A 433 28.73 21.17 6.77
C ARG A 433 27.91 22.42 7.16
N PRO A 434 27.94 23.54 6.43
CA PRO A 434 27.08 24.71 6.71
C PRO A 434 25.59 24.41 6.51
N LEU A 435 25.24 23.52 5.58
CA LEU A 435 23.86 23.06 5.39
C LEU A 435 23.39 22.26 6.60
N HIS A 436 24.17 21.28 7.05
CA HIS A 436 23.86 20.49 8.25
C HIS A 436 23.75 21.38 9.49
N ALA A 437 24.70 22.29 9.72
CA ALA A 437 24.73 23.17 10.89
C ALA A 437 23.49 24.09 10.98
N SER A 438 23.02 24.63 9.85
CA SER A 438 21.82 25.47 9.79
C SER A 438 20.51 24.68 9.81
N LEU A 439 20.51 23.44 9.30
CA LEU A 439 19.34 22.56 9.26
C LEU A 439 18.93 22.07 10.65
N VAL A 440 19.88 21.77 11.53
CA VAL A 440 19.62 21.26 12.90
C VAL A 440 18.68 22.18 13.71
N PRO A 441 19.01 23.47 13.95
CA PRO A 441 18.13 24.36 14.70
C PRO A 441 16.82 24.64 13.97
N PHE A 442 16.82 24.66 12.63
CA PHE A 442 15.62 24.89 11.84
C PHE A 442 14.61 23.74 11.95
N VAL A 443 15.08 22.49 11.88
CA VAL A 443 14.23 21.30 12.06
C VAL A 443 13.69 21.21 13.48
N GLN A 444 14.43 21.65 14.51
CA GLN A 444 13.89 21.74 15.87
C GLN A 444 12.68 22.68 15.93
N VAL A 445 12.73 23.84 15.27
CA VAL A 445 11.57 24.75 15.17
C VAL A 445 10.41 24.11 14.43
N LEU A 446 10.65 23.32 13.38
CA LEU A 446 9.60 22.57 12.68
C LEU A 446 9.01 21.45 13.55
N ASP A 447 9.83 20.77 14.36
CA ASP A 447 9.41 19.77 15.34
C ASP A 447 8.45 20.40 16.37
N ASP A 448 8.83 21.56 16.88
CA ASP A 448 8.02 22.39 17.78
C ASP A 448 6.74 22.90 17.11
N SER A 449 6.79 23.21 15.81
CA SER A 449 5.61 23.61 15.02
C SER A 449 4.60 22.48 14.89
N ILE A 450 5.06 21.24 14.68
CA ILE A 450 4.19 20.07 14.63
C ILE A 450 3.63 19.79 16.03
N LEU A 451 4.44 19.94 17.08
CA LEU A 451 3.97 19.83 18.47
C LEU A 451 2.89 20.88 18.79
N HIS A 452 3.07 22.12 18.33
CA HIS A 452 2.09 23.19 18.44
C HIS A 452 0.75 22.80 17.78
N ILE A 453 0.77 22.23 16.57
CA ILE A 453 -0.43 21.71 15.89
C ILE A 453 -1.10 20.60 16.72
N LEU A 454 -0.31 19.63 17.22
CA LEU A 454 -0.81 18.52 18.04
C LEU A 454 -1.49 19.03 19.32
N ILE A 455 -0.96 20.09 19.93
CA ILE A 455 -1.53 20.72 21.14
C ILE A 455 -2.81 21.50 20.79
N LEU A 456 -2.78 22.37 19.77
CA LEU A 456 -3.93 23.22 19.40
C LEU A 456 -5.13 22.40 18.94
N LEU A 457 -4.91 21.37 18.12
CA LEU A 457 -5.96 20.46 17.66
C LEU A 457 -6.42 19.46 18.75
N LYS A 458 -5.84 19.52 19.96
CA LYS A 458 -6.13 18.65 21.12
C LYS A 458 -5.84 17.17 20.87
N PHE A 459 -4.85 16.87 20.02
CA PHE A 459 -4.36 15.50 19.83
C PHE A 459 -3.43 15.06 20.97
N VAL A 460 -2.68 16.00 21.56
CA VAL A 460 -1.79 15.78 22.70
C VAL A 460 -2.17 16.74 23.84
N PRO A 461 -2.13 16.30 25.12
CA PRO A 461 -2.35 17.20 26.26
C PRO A 461 -1.30 18.32 26.30
N ASN A 462 -1.74 19.54 26.63
CA ASN A 462 -0.83 20.69 26.71
C ASN A 462 0.10 20.56 27.94
N PRO A 463 1.42 20.43 27.76
CA PRO A 463 2.37 20.30 28.87
C PRO A 463 2.44 21.56 29.75
N ASN A 464 2.21 22.75 29.19
CA ASN A 464 2.30 24.02 29.92
C ASN A 464 1.10 24.26 30.86
N ARG A 465 -0.05 23.65 30.57
CA ARG A 465 -1.24 23.71 31.45
C ARG A 465 -1.14 22.78 32.66
N ALA A 466 -0.35 21.71 32.57
CA ALA A 466 -0.11 20.79 33.68
C ALA A 466 0.77 21.44 34.77
N LYS A 467 1.74 22.28 34.39
CA LYS A 467 2.57 23.05 35.35
C LYS A 467 1.79 24.18 36.05
N SER A 468 0.82 24.81 35.39
CA SER A 468 -0.01 25.88 35.98
C SER A 468 -1.02 25.39 37.03
N LYS A 469 -1.46 24.13 36.99
CA LYS A 469 -2.40 23.56 37.98
C LYS A 469 -1.74 23.01 39.26
N SER A 470 -0.40 23.01 39.35
CA SER A 470 0.34 22.50 40.51
C SER A 470 0.83 23.59 41.48
N LYS A 471 0.17 24.75 41.51
CA LYS A 471 0.31 25.72 42.61
C LYS A 471 -1.01 25.76 43.38
N ASN A 472 -1.08 24.99 44.47
CA ASN A 472 -2.11 25.15 45.48
C ASN A 472 -1.93 26.54 46.14
N PRO A 473 -3.00 27.34 46.31
CA PRO A 473 -2.93 28.60 47.01
C PRO A 473 -3.32 28.40 48.48
N THR A 474 -2.38 28.02 49.33
CA THR A 474 -2.47 28.11 50.80
C THR A 474 -1.07 28.13 51.37
N ASP A 475 -0.52 29.32 51.61
CA ASP A 475 -0.16 29.79 52.95
C ASP A 475 0.67 31.08 52.85
N SER A 476 0.21 32.06 53.61
CA SER A 476 0.68 33.43 53.68
C SER A 476 1.94 33.60 54.54
N ALA A 477 2.71 34.62 54.16
CA ALA A 477 3.55 35.48 55.01
C ALA A 477 4.97 34.99 55.41
N GLY A 478 5.96 35.79 54.98
CA GLY A 478 7.16 36.08 55.75
C GLY A 478 8.44 35.34 55.35
N ARG A 479 9.22 35.91 54.41
CA ARG A 479 10.63 36.30 54.60
C ARG A 479 11.26 36.75 53.29
N GLU A 480 11.70 37.99 53.28
CA GLU A 480 12.72 38.53 52.39
C GLU A 480 14.05 37.81 52.64
N GLY A 481 14.81 37.51 51.58
CA GLY A 481 16.16 36.95 51.71
C GLY A 481 16.59 36.09 50.51
N ALA A 482 17.11 36.75 49.48
CA ALA A 482 18.13 36.30 48.53
C ALA A 482 18.26 34.79 48.18
N SER A 483 17.92 34.45 46.93
CA SER A 483 18.92 33.87 46.01
C SER A 483 18.49 34.13 44.57
N PHE A 484 19.13 35.14 43.99
CA PHE A 484 19.15 35.43 42.57
C PHE A 484 19.96 34.31 41.89
N ASN A 485 19.31 33.45 41.13
CA ASN A 485 19.91 32.64 40.06
C ASN A 485 18.77 32.24 39.12
N GLN A 486 18.31 33.25 38.40
CA GLN A 486 17.43 33.12 37.27
C GLN A 486 18.36 32.99 36.06
N ASP A 487 18.55 31.77 35.55
CA ASP A 487 19.15 31.57 34.23
C ASP A 487 18.18 32.14 33.18
N ILE A 488 18.41 33.42 32.87
CA ILE A 488 17.67 34.28 31.93
C ILE A 488 18.17 34.10 30.48
N GLU A 489 19.00 33.08 30.20
CA GLU A 489 19.59 32.86 28.87
C GLU A 489 18.87 31.83 27.99
N LYS A 490 17.55 31.95 27.87
CA LYS A 490 16.85 31.59 26.61
C LYS A 490 15.91 32.75 26.27
N ALA A 491 16.37 33.61 25.37
CA ALA A 491 15.64 34.76 24.85
C ALA A 491 14.15 34.48 24.64
N GLY A 492 13.30 35.44 25.02
CA GLY A 492 11.83 35.36 25.07
C GLY A 492 11.15 34.74 23.84
N GLY A 493 11.08 33.42 23.81
CA GLY A 493 10.47 32.63 22.73
C GLY A 493 9.00 32.33 22.99
N ILE A 494 8.18 32.50 21.97
CA ILE A 494 6.79 32.02 21.92
C ILE A 494 6.85 30.48 22.02
N ASN A 495 6.19 29.88 23.01
CA ASN A 495 6.25 28.43 23.22
C ASN A 495 5.21 27.69 22.35
N PRO A 496 5.43 26.40 22.04
CA PRO A 496 4.44 25.57 21.39
C PRO A 496 3.12 25.52 22.19
N GLY A 497 2.14 26.28 21.71
CA GLY A 497 0.78 26.32 22.24
C GLY A 497 0.23 27.74 22.40
N ASP A 498 1.11 28.74 22.29
CA ASP A 498 0.77 30.15 22.35
C ASP A 498 0.26 30.65 20.98
N ILE A 499 -0.73 31.55 20.99
CA ILE A 499 -1.31 32.15 19.77
C ILE A 499 -0.30 33.14 19.19
N GLY A 500 -0.02 33.06 17.88
CA GLY A 500 1.00 33.89 17.21
C GLY A 500 2.30 33.15 16.91
N PHE A 501 2.37 31.85 17.22
CA PHE A 501 3.47 30.98 16.84
C PHE A 501 3.61 30.89 15.30
N GLY A 502 2.51 30.98 14.56
CA GLY A 502 2.54 31.02 13.09
C GLY A 502 3.38 32.17 12.52
N ASP A 503 3.35 33.35 13.13
CA ASP A 503 4.12 34.51 12.67
C ASP A 503 5.60 34.38 12.99
N TYR A 504 5.93 33.81 14.16
CA TYR A 504 7.29 33.43 14.52
C TYR A 504 7.87 32.40 13.54
N LEU A 505 7.09 31.37 13.18
CA LEU A 505 7.51 30.37 12.21
C LEU A 505 7.74 31.00 10.83
N ASN A 506 6.85 31.90 10.37
CA ASN A 506 7.04 32.54 9.07
C ASN A 506 8.32 33.39 9.03
N LYS A 507 8.58 34.21 10.05
CA LYS A 507 9.82 34.99 10.16
C LYS A 507 11.07 34.09 10.21
N THR A 508 10.98 32.96 10.90
CA THR A 508 12.09 32.00 11.00
C THR A 508 12.38 31.32 9.66
N ILE A 509 11.35 30.95 8.90
CA ILE A 509 11.50 30.40 7.53
C ILE A 509 12.19 31.41 6.62
N ASP A 510 11.75 32.66 6.65
CA ASP A 510 12.29 33.71 5.78
C ASP A 510 13.75 34.06 6.17
N ARG A 511 14.08 34.07 7.47
CA ARG A 511 15.45 34.24 7.97
C ARG A 511 16.39 33.09 7.57
N TYR A 512 15.99 31.84 7.82
CA TYR A 512 16.79 30.66 7.46
C TYR A 512 17.16 30.68 5.97
N ARG A 513 16.21 31.06 5.12
CA ARG A 513 16.43 31.17 3.68
C ARG A 513 17.44 32.26 3.31
N ALA A 514 17.33 33.44 3.90
CA ALA A 514 18.25 34.55 3.65
C ALA A 514 19.69 34.16 4.06
N GLU A 515 19.86 33.61 5.26
CA GLU A 515 21.14 33.14 5.79
C GLU A 515 21.79 32.08 4.90
N ARG A 516 21.02 31.08 4.44
CA ARG A 516 21.52 30.06 3.49
C ARG A 516 21.97 30.66 2.17
N THR A 517 21.25 31.65 1.66
CA THR A 517 21.60 32.30 0.40
C THR A 517 22.90 33.11 0.56
N GLU A 518 23.07 33.79 1.67
CA GLU A 518 24.29 34.55 1.98
C GLU A 518 25.51 33.62 2.14
N ASN A 519 25.38 32.53 2.90
CA ASN A 519 26.44 31.53 3.08
C ASN A 519 26.90 30.89 1.76
N LEU A 520 25.97 30.67 0.83
CA LEU A 520 26.32 30.16 -0.51
C LEU A 520 27.03 31.21 -1.36
N LYS A 521 26.67 32.50 -1.22
CA LYS A 521 27.32 33.60 -1.94
C LYS A 521 28.75 33.83 -1.45
N THR A 522 28.97 33.82 -0.14
CA THR A 522 30.31 33.99 0.45
C THR A 522 31.23 32.85 0.05
N TRP A 523 30.76 31.61 0.15
CA TRP A 523 31.52 30.43 -0.25
C TRP A 523 31.89 30.45 -1.74
N ALA A 524 30.95 30.81 -2.63
CA ALA A 524 31.21 30.90 -4.06
C ALA A 524 32.23 32.00 -4.40
N ALA A 525 32.25 33.10 -3.66
CA ALA A 525 33.22 34.19 -3.82
C ALA A 525 34.63 33.81 -3.34
N GLU A 526 34.74 33.09 -2.22
CA GLU A 526 36.02 32.67 -1.61
C GLU A 526 36.82 31.70 -2.50
N ARG A 527 36.14 30.91 -3.34
CA ARG A 527 36.76 29.84 -4.16
C ARG A 527 36.92 30.20 -5.65
N GLY A 528 36.67 31.45 -6.04
CA GLY A 528 36.81 31.89 -7.44
C GLY A 528 35.74 31.35 -8.41
N LEU A 529 34.81 30.49 -7.96
CA LEU A 529 33.71 29.89 -8.73
C LEU A 529 32.58 30.87 -9.09
N SER A 530 32.85 32.18 -9.01
CA SER A 530 31.96 33.24 -9.49
C SER A 530 31.65 33.14 -10.99
N SER A 531 32.49 32.43 -11.77
CA SER A 531 32.32 32.08 -13.19
C SER A 531 31.05 31.26 -13.46
N ILE A 532 30.69 30.34 -12.56
CA ILE A 532 29.49 29.48 -12.64
C ILE A 532 28.21 30.32 -12.58
N PHE A 533 28.28 31.51 -11.98
CA PHE A 533 27.15 32.40 -11.74
C PHE A 533 27.16 33.69 -12.59
N ARG A 534 28.10 33.84 -13.54
CA ARG A 534 28.19 35.00 -14.44
C ARG A 534 27.34 34.84 -15.69
N ASN A 535 26.86 35.97 -16.22
CA ASN A 535 26.08 36.04 -17.45
C ASN A 535 26.92 35.62 -18.67
N SER A 536 26.32 34.93 -19.64
CA SER A 536 26.96 34.55 -20.92
C SER A 536 27.50 35.77 -21.70
N GLN A 537 26.82 36.91 -21.60
CA GLN A 537 27.24 38.19 -22.18
C GLN A 537 28.62 38.65 -21.65
N GLU A 538 28.94 38.34 -20.39
CA GLU A 538 30.18 38.72 -19.74
C GLU A 538 31.34 37.73 -20.02
N ARG A 539 31.07 36.48 -20.41
CA ARG A 539 32.10 35.53 -20.89
C ARG A 539 32.58 35.87 -22.30
N ALA A 540 31.72 36.44 -23.15
CA ALA A 540 32.06 36.82 -24.52
C ALA A 540 33.03 38.02 -24.62
N HIS A 541 33.24 38.77 -23.54
CA HIS A 541 34.10 39.96 -23.51
C HIS A 541 35.52 39.71 -22.97
N LEU A 542 35.87 38.47 -22.61
CA LEU A 542 37.23 38.11 -22.21
C LEU A 542 38.02 37.61 -23.44
N PRO A 543 39.25 38.10 -23.67
CA PRO A 543 40.09 37.59 -24.75
C PRO A 543 40.45 36.11 -24.49
N PRO A 544 40.43 35.25 -25.51
CA PRO A 544 40.83 33.85 -25.35
C PRO A 544 42.32 33.76 -24.98
N ASN A 545 42.63 33.06 -23.91
CA ASN A 545 44.00 32.88 -23.45
C ASN A 545 44.67 31.73 -24.26
N PRO A 546 45.88 31.89 -24.82
CA PRO A 546 46.45 30.91 -25.76
C PRO A 546 46.89 29.56 -25.14
N ASP A 547 46.97 29.45 -23.81
CA ASP A 547 47.55 28.29 -23.11
C ASP A 547 46.49 27.25 -22.64
N GLU A 548 45.21 27.46 -22.94
CA GLU A 548 44.06 26.72 -22.37
C GLU A 548 43.66 25.41 -23.10
N GLY A 549 44.58 24.70 -23.75
CA GLY A 549 44.23 23.47 -24.50
C GLY A 549 43.89 22.25 -23.64
N MET A 550 44.65 22.04 -22.56
CA MET A 550 44.57 20.82 -21.72
C MET A 550 43.96 21.10 -20.33
N GLN A 551 44.26 22.27 -19.74
CA GLN A 551 43.70 22.71 -18.44
C GLN A 551 42.21 23.06 -18.52
N SER A 552 41.73 23.61 -19.65
CA SER A 552 40.31 23.98 -19.80
C SER A 552 39.37 22.78 -19.76
N ARG A 553 39.80 21.60 -20.23
CA ARG A 553 38.95 20.39 -20.24
C ARG A 553 38.76 19.81 -18.83
N HIS A 554 39.80 19.85 -18.00
CA HIS A 554 39.71 19.49 -16.58
C HIS A 554 38.93 20.52 -15.78
N GLU A 555 39.12 21.82 -16.03
CA GLU A 555 38.36 22.89 -15.36
C GLU A 555 36.87 22.87 -15.71
N VAL A 556 36.52 22.72 -16.99
CA VAL A 556 35.11 22.61 -17.44
C VAL A 556 34.43 21.35 -16.89
N SER A 557 35.16 20.23 -16.80
CA SER A 557 34.64 18.99 -16.21
C SER A 557 34.48 19.11 -14.69
N ARG A 558 35.37 19.83 -14.01
CA ARG A 558 35.27 20.15 -12.58
C ARG A 558 34.09 21.08 -12.29
N GLU A 559 33.95 22.19 -13.02
CA GLU A 559 32.84 23.14 -12.89
C GLU A 559 31.47 22.47 -13.13
N LYS A 560 31.36 21.58 -14.13
CA LYS A 560 30.14 20.81 -14.39
C LYS A 560 29.78 19.90 -13.21
N ARG A 561 30.74 19.17 -12.64
CA ARG A 561 30.53 18.30 -11.47
C ARG A 561 30.10 19.10 -10.23
N PHE A 562 30.68 20.28 -10.02
CA PHE A 562 30.25 21.20 -8.95
C PHE A 562 28.84 21.76 -9.16
N SER A 563 28.50 22.12 -10.38
CA SER A 563 27.14 22.55 -10.73
C SER A 563 26.13 21.46 -10.37
N GLU A 564 26.36 20.20 -10.75
CA GLU A 564 25.45 19.09 -10.41
C GLU A 564 25.30 18.86 -8.90
N ARG A 565 26.39 18.95 -8.12
CA ARG A 565 26.40 18.90 -6.65
C ARG A 565 25.59 20.05 -6.02
N LEU A 566 25.69 21.26 -6.58
CA LEU A 566 24.92 22.43 -6.14
C LEU A 566 23.41 22.27 -6.40
N HIS A 567 23.02 21.64 -7.51
CA HIS A 567 21.60 21.34 -7.79
C HIS A 567 21.00 20.43 -6.72
N LEU A 568 21.75 19.45 -6.19
CA LEU A 568 21.30 18.60 -5.08
C LEU A 568 21.06 19.40 -3.79
N ILE A 569 21.89 20.38 -3.47
CA ILE A 569 21.68 21.26 -2.31
C ILE A 569 20.44 22.11 -2.50
N PHE A 570 20.31 22.76 -3.66
CA PHE A 570 19.11 23.55 -3.98
C PHE A 570 17.85 22.69 -3.91
N TYR A 571 17.96 21.43 -4.29
CA TYR A 571 16.90 20.45 -4.15
C TYR A 571 16.54 20.19 -2.68
N MET A 572 17.51 19.87 -1.82
CA MET A 572 17.26 19.66 -0.39
C MET A 572 16.68 20.92 0.29
N GLU A 573 17.24 22.09 0.00
CA GLU A 573 16.79 23.37 0.54
C GLU A 573 15.37 23.74 0.07
N PHE A 574 15.06 23.51 -1.21
CA PHE A 574 13.74 23.75 -1.77
C PHE A 574 12.69 22.85 -1.12
N LEU A 575 12.99 21.56 -0.94
CA LEU A 575 12.08 20.62 -0.26
C LEU A 575 11.87 21.02 1.20
N MET A 576 12.94 21.38 1.92
CA MET A 576 12.85 21.86 3.30
C MET A 576 11.99 23.12 3.41
N TYR A 577 12.22 24.11 2.56
CA TYR A 577 11.40 25.33 2.48
C TYR A 577 9.93 25.00 2.22
N SER A 578 9.68 24.09 1.28
CA SER A 578 8.34 23.66 0.88
C SER A 578 7.59 22.93 1.99
N VAL A 579 8.24 21.99 2.70
CA VAL A 579 7.68 21.34 3.90
C VAL A 579 7.35 22.38 4.96
N SER A 580 8.25 23.34 5.17
CA SER A 580 8.08 24.40 6.18
C SER A 580 6.87 25.29 5.89
N LYS A 581 6.69 25.73 4.63
CA LYS A 581 5.48 26.48 4.23
C LYS A 581 4.21 25.62 4.32
N ALA A 582 4.29 24.33 4.02
CA ALA A 582 3.15 23.41 4.19
C ALA A 582 2.76 23.24 5.67
N ILE A 583 3.73 23.06 6.57
CA ILE A 583 3.52 23.02 8.03
C ILE A 583 2.94 24.35 8.51
N LEU A 584 3.47 25.48 8.06
CA LEU A 584 2.95 26.82 8.38
C LEU A 584 1.46 26.97 7.99
N ALA A 585 1.05 26.44 6.83
CA ALA A 585 -0.36 26.46 6.44
C ALA A 585 -1.24 25.63 7.40
N VAL A 586 -0.72 24.55 7.96
CA VAL A 586 -1.42 23.76 8.98
C VAL A 586 -1.46 24.47 10.33
N VAL A 587 -0.36 25.12 10.74
CA VAL A 587 -0.29 25.96 11.94
C VAL A 587 -1.35 27.07 11.87
N ARG A 588 -1.37 27.84 10.79
CA ARG A 588 -2.36 28.92 10.58
C ARG A 588 -3.79 28.42 10.58
N CYS A 589 -4.04 27.25 9.98
CA CYS A 589 -5.35 26.61 10.05
C CYS A 589 -5.72 26.22 11.48
N ALA A 590 -4.80 25.63 12.25
CA ALA A 590 -5.03 25.27 13.64
C ALA A 590 -5.30 26.50 14.52
N GLU A 591 -4.51 27.57 14.39
CA GLU A 591 -4.72 28.85 15.06
C GLU A 591 -6.09 29.45 14.69
N SER A 592 -6.43 29.51 13.41
CA SER A 592 -7.74 29.97 12.92
C SER A 592 -8.90 29.17 13.54
N LYS A 593 -8.80 27.85 13.65
CA LYS A 593 -9.87 27.05 14.28
C LYS A 593 -10.00 27.29 15.79
N VAL A 594 -8.93 27.71 16.45
CA VAL A 594 -8.94 28.10 17.87
C VAL A 594 -9.60 29.49 18.01
N THR A 595 -9.22 30.46 17.18
CA THR A 595 -9.78 31.82 17.20
C THR A 595 -11.26 31.84 16.85
N ASP A 596 -11.68 31.06 15.85
CA ASP A 596 -13.09 30.90 15.42
C ASP A 596 -13.97 30.26 16.51
N GLY A 597 -13.37 29.74 17.58
CA GLY A 597 -14.09 29.08 18.67
C GLY A 597 -14.67 27.72 18.30
N THR A 598 -14.31 27.15 17.14
CA THR A 598 -14.77 25.82 16.68
C THR A 598 -14.42 24.73 17.70
N LEU A 599 -13.30 24.88 18.41
CA LEU A 599 -12.81 23.95 19.43
C LEU A 599 -13.41 24.16 20.83
N LYS A 600 -14.31 25.16 21.02
CA LYS A 600 -14.88 25.51 22.33
C LYS A 600 -16.03 24.59 22.77
N LYS A 601 -16.89 24.13 21.84
CA LYS A 601 -18.06 23.27 22.15
C LYS A 601 -18.13 22.06 21.22
N ARG A 602 -18.53 20.91 21.76
CA ARG A 602 -18.86 19.71 20.97
C ARG A 602 -20.27 19.82 20.42
N ARG A 603 -20.49 19.45 19.15
CA ARG A 603 -21.78 19.53 18.47
C ARG A 603 -22.12 18.21 17.79
N PHE A 604 -23.40 17.97 17.58
CA PHE A 604 -23.88 16.86 16.75
C PHE A 604 -23.77 17.24 15.27
N ILE A 605 -23.20 16.35 14.46
CA ILE A 605 -22.87 16.63 13.05
C ILE A 605 -23.48 15.55 12.17
N PHE A 606 -24.38 15.98 11.28
CA PHE A 606 -25.00 15.12 10.27
C PHE A 606 -24.27 15.25 8.92
N PRO A 607 -24.17 14.17 8.12
CA PRO A 607 -23.70 14.24 6.75
C PRO A 607 -24.69 15.04 5.89
N SER A 608 -24.21 15.75 4.87
CA SER A 608 -25.11 16.45 3.94
C SER A 608 -25.87 15.45 3.07
N LEU A 609 -27.14 15.75 2.75
CA LEU A 609 -27.99 14.92 1.89
C LEU A 609 -27.33 14.63 0.53
N GLU A 610 -26.66 15.61 -0.07
CA GLU A 610 -25.88 15.42 -1.31
C GLU A 610 -24.76 14.38 -1.19
N THR A 611 -24.17 14.22 0.01
CA THR A 611 -23.13 13.22 0.24
C THR A 611 -23.73 11.82 0.33
N VAL A 612 -24.94 11.71 0.88
CA VAL A 612 -25.68 10.44 0.96
C VAL A 612 -26.20 10.01 -0.42
N THR A 613 -26.74 10.94 -1.22
CA THR A 613 -27.17 10.63 -2.60
C THR A 613 -26.00 10.24 -3.49
N LYS A 614 -24.84 10.91 -3.37
CA LYS A 614 -23.59 10.49 -4.04
C LYS A 614 -23.13 9.12 -3.58
N LEU A 615 -23.30 8.77 -2.32
CA LEU A 615 -22.94 7.43 -1.81
C LEU A 615 -23.80 6.34 -2.45
N VAL A 616 -25.12 6.53 -2.51
CA VAL A 616 -26.03 5.56 -3.16
C VAL A 616 -25.73 5.48 -4.65
N LYS A 617 -25.57 6.64 -5.32
CA LYS A 617 -25.22 6.67 -6.74
C LYS A 617 -23.86 6.01 -7.01
N GLY A 618 -22.87 6.22 -6.14
CA GLY A 618 -21.53 5.64 -6.21
C GLY A 618 -21.47 4.14 -5.92
N LEU A 619 -22.41 3.62 -5.13
CA LEU A 619 -22.57 2.19 -4.89
C LEU A 619 -23.20 1.49 -6.12
N ILE A 620 -24.12 2.19 -6.81
CA ILE A 620 -24.86 1.67 -7.98
C ILE A 620 -24.05 1.81 -9.28
N HIS A 621 -23.46 2.97 -9.52
CA HIS A 621 -22.71 3.30 -10.75
C HIS A 621 -21.21 3.01 -10.61
N GLY A 622 -20.73 2.72 -9.40
CA GLY A 622 -19.35 2.33 -9.14
C GLY A 622 -18.32 3.44 -9.35
N GLU A 623 -18.75 4.70 -9.40
CA GLU A 623 -17.90 5.88 -9.65
C GLU A 623 -17.18 6.41 -8.39
N ASP A 624 -17.70 6.17 -7.18
CA ASP A 624 -17.21 6.80 -5.94
C ASP A 624 -16.72 5.82 -4.85
N SER A 625 -16.59 4.53 -5.18
CA SER A 625 -15.87 3.56 -4.34
C SER A 625 -14.42 3.51 -4.84
N ASN A 626 -13.58 4.41 -4.35
CA ASN A 626 -12.14 4.49 -4.64
C ASN A 626 -11.79 4.36 -6.15
N PRO A 627 -11.71 5.45 -6.93
CA PRO A 627 -11.36 5.38 -8.36
C PRO A 627 -9.95 4.80 -8.68
N GLY A 628 -9.21 4.30 -7.68
CA GLY A 628 -7.91 3.68 -7.83
C GLY A 628 -7.91 2.15 -7.86
N ILE A 629 -8.79 1.43 -7.15
CA ILE A 629 -8.55 0.00 -6.91
C ILE A 629 -9.09 -0.89 -8.06
N ASP A 630 -10.22 -0.52 -8.68
CA ASP A 630 -10.90 -1.46 -9.61
C ASP A 630 -10.70 -1.10 -11.10
N LYS A 631 -10.12 0.05 -11.41
CA LYS A 631 -9.92 0.49 -12.82
C LYS A 631 -8.61 -0.03 -13.45
N ALA A 632 -7.70 -0.58 -12.66
CA ALA A 632 -6.43 -1.10 -13.16
C ALA A 632 -6.54 -2.52 -13.77
N GLY A 633 -7.54 -3.31 -13.34
CA GLY A 633 -7.75 -4.69 -13.82
C GLY A 633 -8.76 -4.86 -14.96
N SER A 634 -9.60 -3.86 -15.22
CA SER A 634 -10.63 -3.88 -16.27
C SER A 634 -10.40 -2.76 -17.28
N MET A 635 -9.21 -2.73 -17.88
CA MET A 635 -8.90 -1.79 -18.97
C MET A 635 -9.40 -2.40 -20.29
N GLY A 636 -10.73 -2.42 -20.45
CA GLY A 636 -11.42 -2.93 -21.64
C GLY A 636 -12.89 -2.54 -21.76
N ALA A 637 -13.52 -1.99 -20.71
CA ALA A 637 -14.89 -1.50 -20.80
C ALA A 637 -15.06 -0.22 -19.97
N ASP A 638 -15.28 0.86 -20.70
CA ASP A 638 -15.99 2.09 -20.32
C ASP A 638 -15.42 2.92 -19.17
N VAL A 639 -14.54 3.87 -19.53
CA VAL A 639 -14.24 5.05 -18.70
C VAL A 639 -14.92 6.24 -19.36
N GLN A 640 -16.15 6.52 -18.96
CA GLN A 640 -16.83 7.76 -19.34
C GLN A 640 -16.27 8.98 -18.59
N THR A 641 -15.88 9.97 -19.40
CA THR A 641 -16.01 11.42 -19.18
C THR A 641 -15.05 12.15 -18.24
N VAL A 642 -13.80 12.34 -18.69
CA VAL A 642 -13.14 13.66 -18.62
C VAL A 642 -12.34 13.88 -19.91
N SER A 643 -12.81 14.79 -20.75
CA SER A 643 -12.17 15.14 -22.02
C SER A 643 -10.87 15.92 -21.79
N LEU A 644 -9.73 15.32 -22.17
CA LEU A 644 -8.52 16.01 -22.58
C LEU A 644 -7.63 15.07 -23.43
N GLY A 645 -7.33 15.46 -24.68
CA GLY A 645 -6.45 14.74 -25.60
C GLY A 645 -7.08 13.53 -26.33
N HIS A 646 -6.73 13.33 -27.60
CA HIS A 646 -7.17 12.18 -28.41
C HIS A 646 -6.65 10.82 -27.86
N SER A 647 -5.62 10.86 -27.02
CA SER A 647 -4.94 9.70 -26.40
C SER A 647 -5.59 9.18 -25.11
N LEU A 648 -6.45 9.97 -24.45
CA LEU A 648 -7.16 9.60 -23.21
C LEU A 648 -8.67 9.38 -23.43
N GLN A 649 -9.13 9.50 -24.67
CA GLN A 649 -10.43 8.97 -25.08
C GLN A 649 -10.38 7.43 -25.04
N ALA A 650 -11.55 6.78 -24.99
CA ALA A 650 -11.60 5.33 -25.20
C ALA A 650 -10.79 5.00 -26.47
N PRO A 651 -9.87 4.01 -26.41
CA PRO A 651 -9.05 3.65 -27.56
C PRO A 651 -9.96 3.50 -28.78
N LYS A 652 -9.61 4.17 -29.89
CA LYS A 652 -10.34 3.97 -31.14
C LYS A 652 -10.30 2.48 -31.45
N ASP A 653 -11.47 1.89 -31.64
CA ASP A 653 -11.55 0.49 -32.01
C ASP A 653 -10.95 0.35 -33.42
N PRO A 654 -9.85 -0.39 -33.59
CA PRO A 654 -9.21 -0.53 -34.90
C PRO A 654 -10.11 -1.28 -35.90
N GLU A 655 -11.09 -2.05 -35.41
CA GLU A 655 -11.97 -2.86 -36.25
C GLU A 655 -13.29 -2.16 -36.61
N HIS A 656 -13.70 -1.11 -35.87
CA HIS A 656 -15.04 -0.53 -36.01
C HIS A 656 -15.04 1.00 -35.92
N LEU A 657 -15.67 1.65 -36.90
CA LEU A 657 -15.96 3.08 -36.89
C LEU A 657 -17.17 3.40 -35.98
N PRO A 658 -17.33 4.64 -35.50
CA PRO A 658 -18.48 5.02 -34.67
C PRO A 658 -19.82 4.76 -35.38
N PRO A 659 -20.86 4.32 -34.64
CA PRO A 659 -22.12 3.92 -35.22
C PRO A 659 -22.80 5.11 -35.91
N LYS A 660 -23.18 4.93 -37.17
CA LYS A 660 -23.94 5.92 -37.96
C LYS A 660 -25.45 5.66 -37.90
N ASN A 661 -25.86 4.40 -37.71
CA ASN A 661 -27.27 3.99 -37.73
C ASN A 661 -27.73 3.44 -36.37
N SER A 662 -29.03 3.54 -36.07
CA SER A 662 -29.63 2.98 -34.85
C SER A 662 -29.41 1.47 -34.70
N TRP A 663 -29.31 0.73 -35.81
CA TRP A 663 -28.96 -0.70 -35.81
C TRP A 663 -27.51 -0.95 -35.38
N GLN A 664 -26.57 -0.10 -35.80
CA GLN A 664 -25.17 -0.16 -35.37
C GLN A 664 -25.06 0.22 -33.89
N ALA A 665 -25.82 1.21 -33.43
CA ALA A 665 -25.91 1.57 -32.01
C ALA A 665 -26.48 0.42 -31.14
N PHE A 666 -27.47 -0.32 -31.67
CA PHE A 666 -27.96 -1.54 -31.01
C PHE A 666 -26.91 -2.66 -31.01
N GLY A 667 -26.23 -2.88 -32.13
CA GLY A 667 -25.12 -3.85 -32.23
C GLY A 667 -23.97 -3.54 -31.27
N ASP A 668 -23.59 -2.28 -31.13
CA ASP A 668 -22.60 -1.82 -30.15
C ASP A 668 -23.06 -2.09 -28.71
N ARG A 669 -24.35 -1.90 -28.42
CA ARG A 669 -24.93 -2.24 -27.12
C ARG A 669 -24.92 -3.75 -26.86
N LEU A 670 -25.17 -4.57 -27.88
CA LEU A 670 -25.10 -6.04 -27.77
C LEU A 670 -23.65 -6.53 -27.59
N ARG A 671 -22.67 -5.84 -28.16
CA ARG A 671 -21.23 -6.16 -28.03
C ARG A 671 -20.69 -6.04 -26.60
N VAL A 672 -21.38 -5.30 -25.73
CA VAL A 672 -21.06 -5.24 -24.31
C VAL A 672 -21.21 -6.62 -23.64
N ILE A 673 -22.13 -7.47 -24.14
CA ILE A 673 -22.41 -8.78 -23.54
C ILE A 673 -21.23 -9.76 -23.73
N PRO A 674 -20.72 -10.02 -24.96
CA PRO A 674 -19.51 -10.84 -25.13
C PRO A 674 -18.28 -10.26 -24.41
N LYS A 675 -18.12 -8.94 -24.41
CA LYS A 675 -17.03 -8.27 -23.66
C LYS A 675 -17.14 -8.52 -22.15
N PHE A 676 -18.36 -8.53 -21.60
CA PHE A 676 -18.62 -8.86 -20.20
C PHE A 676 -18.26 -10.32 -19.90
N PHE A 677 -18.73 -11.29 -20.67
CA PHE A 677 -18.40 -12.72 -20.46
C PHE A 677 -16.91 -13.03 -20.70
N GLY A 678 -16.25 -12.28 -21.57
CA GLY A 678 -14.80 -12.37 -21.80
C GLY A 678 -13.93 -11.72 -20.72
N SER A 679 -14.53 -10.92 -19.83
CA SER A 679 -13.81 -10.18 -18.79
C SER A 679 -13.17 -11.09 -17.73
N GLY A 680 -12.08 -10.61 -17.12
CA GLY A 680 -11.40 -11.32 -16.03
C GLY A 680 -12.34 -11.70 -14.86
N PRO A 681 -13.18 -10.77 -14.35
CA PRO A 681 -14.13 -11.09 -13.29
C PRO A 681 -15.17 -12.16 -13.67
N ALA A 682 -15.68 -12.14 -14.91
CA ALA A 682 -16.63 -13.16 -15.37
C ALA A 682 -15.96 -14.54 -15.47
N LYS A 683 -14.73 -14.61 -16.00
CA LYS A 683 -13.94 -15.86 -16.03
C LYS A 683 -13.72 -16.42 -14.63
N PHE A 684 -13.43 -15.56 -13.65
CA PHE A 684 -13.32 -15.97 -12.26
C PHE A 684 -14.65 -16.48 -11.68
N GLY A 685 -15.76 -15.77 -11.91
CA GLY A 685 -17.09 -16.21 -11.48
C GLY A 685 -17.48 -17.57 -12.06
N ALA A 686 -17.18 -17.79 -13.34
CA ALA A 686 -17.40 -19.08 -14.02
C ALA A 686 -16.56 -20.20 -13.37
N ARG A 687 -15.28 -19.94 -13.10
CA ARG A 687 -14.37 -20.88 -12.45
C ARG A 687 -14.88 -21.34 -11.09
N VAL A 688 -15.26 -20.40 -10.22
CA VAL A 688 -15.79 -20.71 -8.88
C VAL A 688 -17.10 -21.49 -8.98
N THR A 689 -17.94 -21.17 -9.96
CA THR A 689 -19.21 -21.87 -10.19
C THR A 689 -18.99 -23.31 -10.64
N ILE A 690 -18.08 -23.55 -11.60
CA ILE A 690 -17.74 -24.90 -12.07
C ILE A 690 -17.13 -25.71 -10.93
N ALA A 691 -16.20 -25.13 -10.17
CA ALA A 691 -15.60 -25.77 -9.00
C ALA A 691 -16.64 -26.14 -7.94
N SER A 692 -17.61 -25.24 -7.68
CA SER A 692 -18.68 -25.48 -6.72
C SER A 692 -19.66 -26.55 -7.19
N MET A 693 -19.98 -26.57 -8.48
CA MET A 693 -20.93 -27.52 -9.07
C MET A 693 -20.35 -28.93 -9.24
N SER A 694 -19.02 -29.10 -9.32
CA SER A 694 -18.41 -30.43 -9.38
C SER A 694 -18.76 -31.30 -8.16
N ILE A 695 -18.85 -30.68 -6.98
CA ILE A 695 -19.37 -31.30 -5.75
C ILE A 695 -20.88 -31.09 -5.63
N GLY A 696 -21.37 -29.88 -5.96
CA GLY A 696 -22.77 -29.49 -5.81
C GLY A 696 -23.77 -30.32 -6.60
N ILE A 697 -23.35 -30.92 -7.71
CA ILE A 697 -24.20 -31.80 -8.52
C ILE A 697 -24.71 -33.01 -7.73
N MET A 698 -23.97 -33.47 -6.72
CA MET A 698 -24.40 -34.55 -5.84
C MET A 698 -25.68 -34.21 -5.06
N ALA A 699 -25.96 -32.92 -4.82
CA ALA A 699 -27.20 -32.50 -4.16
C ALA A 699 -28.45 -32.71 -5.04
N PHE A 700 -28.27 -32.84 -6.35
CA PHE A 700 -29.35 -32.81 -7.34
C PHE A 700 -29.56 -34.15 -8.07
N LEU A 701 -28.74 -35.17 -7.82
CA LEU A 701 -28.84 -36.49 -8.45
C LEU A 701 -29.56 -37.49 -7.54
N HIS A 702 -30.40 -38.36 -8.11
CA HIS A 702 -31.24 -39.29 -7.36
C HIS A 702 -30.46 -40.15 -6.35
N GLN A 703 -29.35 -40.75 -6.80
CA GLN A 703 -28.54 -41.68 -6.00
C GLN A 703 -27.75 -40.98 -4.89
N THR A 704 -27.31 -39.74 -5.10
CA THR A 704 -26.36 -39.05 -4.21
C THR A 704 -26.98 -37.92 -3.37
N HIS A 705 -28.19 -37.44 -3.69
CA HIS A 705 -28.82 -36.33 -2.96
C HIS A 705 -28.99 -36.61 -1.46
N SER A 706 -29.37 -37.83 -1.10
CA SER A 706 -29.56 -38.25 0.28
C SER A 706 -28.23 -38.23 1.04
N PHE A 707 -27.14 -38.68 0.41
CA PHE A 707 -25.80 -38.62 0.99
C PHE A 707 -25.33 -37.17 1.20
N PHE A 708 -25.52 -36.29 0.20
CA PHE A 708 -25.13 -34.89 0.27
C PHE A 708 -25.73 -34.16 1.47
N ILE A 709 -27.03 -34.38 1.71
CA ILE A 709 -27.77 -33.75 2.81
C ILE A 709 -27.41 -34.41 4.15
N ARG A 710 -27.35 -35.75 4.22
CA ARG A 710 -26.99 -36.49 5.44
C ARG A 710 -25.62 -36.09 5.98
N GLN A 711 -24.62 -35.97 5.09
CA GLN A 711 -23.23 -35.65 5.45
C GLN A 711 -22.89 -34.16 5.43
N ARG A 712 -23.88 -33.28 5.16
CA ARG A 712 -23.71 -31.82 5.16
C ARG A 712 -22.56 -31.35 4.24
N VAL A 713 -22.43 -31.99 3.07
CA VAL A 713 -21.36 -31.72 2.08
C VAL A 713 -21.39 -30.27 1.56
N VAL A 714 -22.52 -29.57 1.72
CA VAL A 714 -22.68 -28.13 1.43
C VAL A 714 -21.55 -27.25 2.00
N TRP A 715 -21.00 -27.59 3.16
CA TRP A 715 -19.92 -26.82 3.77
C TRP A 715 -18.59 -26.95 3.03
N GLY A 716 -18.35 -28.06 2.33
CA GLY A 716 -17.22 -28.17 1.41
C GLY A 716 -17.32 -27.15 0.27
N ILE A 717 -18.53 -26.92 -0.25
CA ILE A 717 -18.78 -25.92 -1.31
C ILE A 717 -18.64 -24.49 -0.79
N VAL A 718 -19.09 -24.22 0.44
CA VAL A 718 -18.87 -22.92 1.10
C VAL A 718 -17.38 -22.59 1.17
N ILE A 719 -16.52 -23.57 1.47
CA ILE A 719 -15.07 -23.40 1.50
C ILE A 719 -14.49 -23.11 0.12
N ILE A 720 -15.01 -23.71 -0.95
CA ILE A 720 -14.60 -23.38 -2.33
C ILE A 720 -14.89 -21.90 -2.61
N CYS A 721 -16.11 -21.44 -2.30
CA CYS A 721 -16.50 -20.04 -2.49
C CYS A 721 -15.64 -19.08 -1.65
N LEU A 722 -15.28 -19.45 -0.41
CA LEU A 722 -14.49 -18.63 0.50
C LEU A 722 -12.99 -18.63 0.17
N GLY A 723 -12.44 -19.76 -0.28
CA GLY A 723 -11.00 -19.98 -0.45
C GLY A 723 -10.44 -19.63 -1.83
N MET A 724 -11.25 -19.65 -2.89
CA MET A 724 -10.78 -19.30 -4.23
C MET A 724 -10.63 -17.79 -4.42
N ASN A 725 -9.44 -17.37 -4.86
CA ASN A 725 -9.11 -16.00 -5.24
C ASN A 725 -8.81 -15.89 -6.76
N PRO A 726 -8.82 -14.67 -7.34
CA PRO A 726 -8.59 -14.48 -8.78
C PRO A 726 -7.23 -14.98 -9.28
N THR A 727 -6.19 -14.89 -8.45
CA THR A 727 -4.82 -15.32 -8.78
C THR A 727 -4.45 -16.63 -8.10
N THR A 728 -3.62 -17.43 -8.75
CA THR A 728 -3.26 -18.77 -8.26
C THR A 728 -2.45 -18.75 -6.96
N GLY A 729 -1.44 -17.88 -6.82
CA GLY A 729 -0.58 -17.84 -5.62
C GLY A 729 -1.36 -17.45 -4.36
N SER A 730 -2.15 -16.36 -4.45
CA SER A 730 -3.03 -15.94 -3.35
C SER A 730 -4.11 -16.98 -3.00
N ALA A 731 -4.64 -17.71 -3.99
CA ALA A 731 -5.60 -18.79 -3.77
C ALA A 731 -4.95 -19.99 -3.04
N VAL A 732 -3.78 -20.46 -3.48
CA VAL A 732 -3.05 -21.57 -2.83
C VAL A 732 -2.72 -21.22 -1.37
N PHE A 733 -2.16 -20.03 -1.13
CA PHE A 733 -1.88 -19.55 0.22
C PHE A 733 -3.15 -19.54 1.09
N THR A 734 -4.27 -19.03 0.57
CA THR A 734 -5.55 -18.98 1.29
C THR A 734 -6.08 -20.38 1.57
N LEU A 735 -5.96 -21.31 0.63
CA LEU A 735 -6.41 -22.70 0.79
C LEU A 735 -5.60 -23.46 1.85
N VAL A 736 -4.27 -23.35 1.82
CA VAL A 736 -3.37 -23.98 2.82
C VAL A 736 -3.62 -23.39 4.21
N THR A 737 -3.71 -22.07 4.31
CA THR A 737 -3.97 -21.39 5.59
C THR A 737 -5.37 -21.68 6.12
N ASN A 738 -6.40 -21.78 5.26
CA ASN A 738 -7.75 -22.22 5.64
C ASN A 738 -7.73 -23.65 6.19
N LEU A 739 -7.01 -24.58 5.54
CA LEU A 739 -6.90 -25.95 6.01
C LEU A 739 -6.22 -26.01 7.39
N GLY A 740 -5.08 -25.34 7.54
CA GLY A 740 -4.34 -25.29 8.82
C GLY A 740 -5.15 -24.67 9.95
N THR A 741 -5.84 -23.56 9.70
CA THR A 741 -6.71 -22.91 10.71
C THR A 741 -7.94 -23.75 11.05
N THR A 742 -8.47 -24.53 10.12
CA THR A 742 -9.58 -25.48 10.37
C THR A 742 -9.14 -26.66 11.24
N VAL A 743 -7.94 -27.21 11.02
CA VAL A 743 -7.35 -28.25 11.88
C VAL A 743 -7.22 -27.73 13.31
N LEU A 744 -6.61 -26.54 13.49
CA LEU A 744 -6.47 -25.91 14.80
C LEU A 744 -7.84 -25.61 15.45
N ALA A 745 -8.83 -25.18 14.67
CA ALA A 745 -10.18 -24.96 15.16
C ALA A 745 -10.89 -26.24 15.60
N THR A 746 -10.62 -27.37 14.94
CA THR A 746 -11.16 -28.69 15.31
C THR A 746 -10.60 -29.15 16.66
N VAL A 747 -9.28 -29.00 16.85
CA VAL A 747 -8.62 -29.27 18.14
C VAL A 747 -9.14 -28.34 19.24
N ALA A 748 -9.25 -27.04 18.94
CA ALA A 748 -9.78 -26.06 19.89
C ALA A 748 -11.23 -26.36 20.29
N ALA A 749 -12.07 -26.83 19.36
CA ALA A 749 -13.44 -27.25 19.64
C ALA A 749 -13.50 -28.45 20.59
N PHE A 750 -12.59 -29.43 20.45
CA PHE A 750 -12.49 -30.54 21.40
C PHE A 750 -12.09 -30.07 22.79
N ILE A 751 -11.07 -29.21 22.88
CA ILE A 751 -10.63 -28.66 24.18
C ILE A 751 -11.77 -27.91 24.84
N ASN A 752 -12.44 -27.02 24.10
CA ASN A 752 -13.57 -26.23 24.58
C ASN A 752 -14.72 -27.12 25.10
N TRP A 753 -15.00 -28.23 24.42
CA TRP A 753 -16.08 -29.14 24.80
C TRP A 753 -15.77 -29.97 26.06
N TYR A 754 -14.57 -30.57 26.12
CA TYR A 754 -14.24 -31.54 27.15
C TYR A 754 -13.70 -30.91 28.44
N ILE A 755 -13.03 -29.75 28.38
CA ILE A 755 -12.41 -29.11 29.56
C ILE A 755 -13.41 -28.75 30.65
N VAL A 756 -14.66 -28.47 30.26
CA VAL A 756 -15.76 -28.08 31.16
C VAL A 756 -16.68 -29.23 31.55
N GLY A 757 -16.26 -30.47 31.29
CA GLY A 757 -17.08 -31.66 31.56
C GLY A 757 -18.42 -31.61 30.82
N GLN A 758 -18.43 -31.06 29.61
CA GLN A 758 -19.62 -30.92 28.75
C GLN A 758 -20.76 -30.06 29.34
N LYS A 759 -20.52 -29.23 30.36
CA LYS A 759 -21.53 -28.31 30.91
C LYS A 759 -21.72 -27.09 30.02
N THR A 760 -22.97 -26.82 29.59
CA THR A 760 -23.30 -25.75 28.62
C THR A 760 -22.78 -24.36 29.04
N ALA A 761 -22.95 -23.97 30.30
CA ALA A 761 -22.47 -22.68 30.79
C ALA A 761 -20.95 -22.54 30.67
N GLY A 762 -20.21 -23.60 31.00
CA GLY A 762 -18.75 -23.63 30.84
C GLY A 762 -18.32 -23.54 29.38
N ILE A 763 -19.01 -24.25 28.48
CA ILE A 763 -18.71 -24.25 27.04
C ILE A 763 -18.82 -22.83 26.47
N ILE A 764 -19.85 -22.09 26.87
CA ILE A 764 -20.06 -20.71 26.41
C ILE A 764 -18.94 -19.78 26.90
N VAL A 765 -18.50 -19.93 28.15
CA VAL A 765 -17.40 -19.12 28.72
C VAL A 765 -16.06 -19.42 28.04
N PHE A 766 -15.71 -20.70 27.84
CA PHE A 766 -14.46 -21.06 27.16
C PHE A 766 -14.51 -20.72 25.66
N LEU A 767 -15.67 -20.85 25.00
CA LEU A 767 -15.87 -20.37 23.63
C LEU A 767 -15.53 -18.89 23.50
N PHE A 768 -15.93 -18.05 24.47
CA PHE A 768 -15.57 -16.64 24.49
C PHE A 768 -14.06 -16.41 24.53
N VAL A 769 -13.34 -17.15 25.37
CA VAL A 769 -11.88 -17.06 25.49
C VAL A 769 -11.21 -17.46 24.17
N PHE A 770 -11.62 -18.57 23.56
CA PHE A 770 -11.10 -18.98 22.25
C PHE A 770 -11.39 -17.95 21.15
N LEU A 771 -12.59 -17.37 21.13
CA LEU A 771 -12.94 -16.29 20.20
C LEU A 771 -12.05 -15.06 20.39
N MET A 772 -11.73 -14.68 21.64
CA MET A 772 -10.75 -13.61 21.88
C MET A 772 -9.37 -13.94 21.30
N ILE A 773 -8.91 -15.18 21.37
CA ILE A 773 -7.64 -15.58 20.75
C ILE A 773 -7.69 -15.40 19.22
N TYR A 774 -8.76 -15.86 18.56
CA TYR A 774 -8.94 -15.65 17.11
C TYR A 774 -8.94 -14.17 16.74
N PHE A 775 -9.71 -13.36 17.46
CA PHE A 775 -9.81 -11.93 17.16
C PHE A 775 -8.51 -11.17 17.48
N TYR A 776 -7.69 -11.64 18.42
CA TYR A 776 -6.34 -11.10 18.64
C TYR A 776 -5.44 -11.31 17.43
N PHE A 777 -5.39 -12.54 16.88
CA PHE A 777 -4.62 -12.81 15.67
C PHE A 777 -5.18 -12.06 14.46
N LEU A 778 -6.51 -11.88 14.38
CA LEU A 778 -7.16 -11.12 13.32
C LEU A 778 -6.75 -9.64 13.33
N VAL A 779 -6.66 -9.01 14.51
CA VAL A 779 -6.26 -7.61 14.66
C VAL A 779 -4.75 -7.43 14.42
N LYS A 780 -3.91 -8.38 14.89
CA LYS A 780 -2.46 -8.28 14.78
C LYS A 780 -1.92 -8.63 13.39
N PHE A 781 -2.52 -9.63 12.74
CA PHE A 781 -2.06 -10.14 11.44
C PHE A 781 -3.18 -10.10 10.39
N PRO A 782 -3.51 -8.91 9.86
CA PRO A 782 -4.58 -8.76 8.87
C PRO A 782 -4.34 -9.55 7.58
N ARG A 783 -3.08 -9.93 7.28
CA ARG A 783 -2.74 -10.82 6.15
C ARG A 783 -3.48 -12.16 6.19
N PHE A 784 -3.76 -12.69 7.39
CA PHE A 784 -4.43 -13.97 7.60
C PHE A 784 -5.92 -13.83 7.93
N LEU A 785 -6.54 -12.66 7.70
CA LEU A 785 -7.91 -12.35 8.13
C LEU A 785 -8.92 -13.40 7.68
N VAL A 786 -8.90 -13.79 6.40
CA VAL A 786 -9.86 -14.77 5.84
C VAL A 786 -9.70 -16.15 6.49
N ALA A 787 -8.46 -16.61 6.67
CA ALA A 787 -8.16 -17.90 7.28
C ALA A 787 -8.54 -17.95 8.77
N ILE A 788 -8.17 -16.93 9.54
CA ILE A 788 -8.51 -16.85 10.96
C ILE A 788 -10.03 -16.77 11.15
N ALA A 789 -10.73 -16.00 10.31
CA ALA A 789 -12.19 -15.94 10.33
C ALA A 789 -12.83 -17.30 9.99
N SER A 790 -12.29 -18.02 9.00
CA SER A 790 -12.74 -19.37 8.63
C SER A 790 -12.56 -20.36 9.79
N GLY A 791 -11.42 -20.32 10.48
CA GLY A 791 -11.16 -21.11 11.69
C GLY A 791 -12.14 -20.79 12.82
N ALA A 792 -12.39 -19.50 13.09
CA ALA A 792 -13.38 -19.08 14.10
C ALA A 792 -14.80 -19.57 13.76
N ILE A 793 -15.21 -19.46 12.50
CA ILE A 793 -16.49 -19.99 12.02
C ILE A 793 -16.56 -21.50 12.23
N THR A 794 -15.51 -22.25 11.89
CA THR A 794 -15.45 -23.72 12.07
C THR A 794 -15.62 -24.12 13.53
N HIS A 795 -14.89 -23.48 14.44
CA HIS A 795 -14.98 -23.76 15.88
C HIS A 795 -16.41 -23.53 16.39
N VAL A 796 -16.95 -22.33 16.15
CA VAL A 796 -18.31 -21.96 16.56
C VAL A 796 -19.36 -22.90 15.97
N LEU A 797 -19.14 -23.32 14.74
CA LEU A 797 -20.07 -24.18 14.04
C LEU A 797 -20.08 -25.59 14.65
N ILE A 798 -18.93 -26.19 14.98
CA ILE A 798 -18.86 -27.52 15.63
C ILE A 798 -19.60 -27.49 16.97
N VAL A 799 -19.28 -26.49 17.81
CA VAL A 799 -19.90 -26.32 19.13
C VAL A 799 -21.38 -25.96 19.01
N GLY A 800 -21.72 -25.07 18.07
CA GLY A 800 -23.07 -24.56 17.87
C GLY A 800 -24.07 -25.62 17.43
N TYR A 801 -23.68 -26.57 16.57
CA TYR A 801 -24.56 -27.69 16.20
C TYR A 801 -24.92 -28.58 17.37
N GLU A 802 -23.96 -28.89 18.24
CA GLU A 802 -24.21 -29.74 19.40
C GLU A 802 -25.07 -29.01 20.43
N LEU A 803 -24.78 -27.73 20.68
CA LEU A 803 -25.61 -26.89 21.54
C LEU A 803 -27.05 -26.76 21.02
N GLN A 804 -27.23 -26.69 19.70
CA GLN A 804 -28.56 -26.70 19.07
C GLN A 804 -29.32 -27.99 19.34
N VAL A 805 -28.67 -29.15 19.19
CA VAL A 805 -29.33 -30.43 19.45
C VAL A 805 -29.73 -30.58 20.92
N ARG A 806 -28.98 -29.99 21.85
CA ARG A 806 -29.33 -29.99 23.27
C ARG A 806 -30.61 -29.23 23.60
N VAL A 807 -30.91 -28.15 22.88
CA VAL A 807 -32.10 -27.31 23.15
C VAL A 807 -33.33 -27.83 22.40
N GLU A 808 -33.18 -28.10 21.10
CA GLU A 808 -34.28 -28.54 20.21
C GLU A 808 -34.65 -30.02 20.40
N GLY A 809 -33.69 -30.82 20.85
CA GLY A 809 -33.80 -32.27 20.94
C GLY A 809 -33.51 -32.99 19.61
N ARG A 810 -33.11 -34.27 19.72
CA ARG A 810 -32.63 -35.07 18.59
C ARG A 810 -33.67 -35.18 17.46
N LYS A 811 -34.96 -35.31 17.78
CA LYS A 811 -36.04 -35.49 16.79
C LYS A 811 -36.20 -34.28 15.86
N ALA A 812 -36.18 -33.06 16.42
CA ALA A 812 -36.29 -31.82 15.65
C ALA A 812 -35.01 -31.56 14.82
N ALA A 813 -33.84 -31.82 15.42
CA ALA A 813 -32.54 -31.69 14.76
C ALA A 813 -32.39 -32.59 13.52
N THR A 814 -32.97 -33.78 13.53
CA THR A 814 -32.91 -34.75 12.42
C THR A 814 -34.04 -34.57 11.39
N ALA A 815 -35.01 -33.68 11.62
CA ALA A 815 -36.18 -33.53 10.76
C ALA A 815 -35.85 -33.05 9.33
N THR A 816 -34.68 -32.44 9.13
CA THR A 816 -34.17 -32.00 7.81
C THR A 816 -33.49 -33.11 7.00
N GLY A 817 -33.51 -34.36 7.50
CA GLY A 817 -32.82 -35.50 6.87
C GLY A 817 -31.32 -35.58 7.18
N GLN A 818 -30.83 -34.76 8.12
CA GLN A 818 -29.45 -34.80 8.60
C GLN A 818 -29.27 -35.83 9.71
N VAL A 819 -28.14 -36.55 9.69
CA VAL A 819 -27.80 -37.50 10.76
C VAL A 819 -27.17 -36.73 11.93
N PHE A 820 -27.55 -37.10 13.16
CA PHE A 820 -26.92 -36.57 14.36
C PHE A 820 -25.62 -37.31 14.64
N TYR A 821 -24.53 -36.55 14.80
CA TYR A 821 -23.22 -37.03 15.18
C TYR A 821 -22.76 -36.30 16.43
N GLU A 822 -22.28 -37.05 17.41
CA GLU A 822 -21.65 -36.49 18.60
C GLU A 822 -20.31 -35.84 18.23
N ILE A 823 -19.81 -34.93 19.06
CA ILE A 823 -18.69 -34.05 18.72
C ILE A 823 -17.42 -34.79 18.28
N TYR A 824 -17.08 -35.93 18.89
CA TYR A 824 -15.90 -36.73 18.51
C TYR A 824 -15.97 -37.24 17.07
N LEU A 825 -17.16 -37.35 16.50
CA LEU A 825 -17.41 -37.84 15.16
C LEU A 825 -17.73 -36.68 14.19
N LEU A 826 -18.52 -35.70 14.64
CA LEU A 826 -18.88 -34.52 13.87
C LEU A 826 -17.67 -33.69 13.46
N ALA A 827 -16.72 -33.47 14.38
CA ALA A 827 -15.58 -32.60 14.13
C ALA A 827 -14.60 -33.16 13.08
N PRO A 828 -14.25 -34.47 13.08
CA PRO A 828 -13.48 -35.08 11.98
C PRO A 828 -14.22 -35.10 10.64
N TYR A 829 -15.53 -35.38 10.62
CA TYR A 829 -16.31 -35.32 9.37
C TYR A 829 -16.34 -33.90 8.78
N ARG A 830 -16.40 -32.88 9.63
CA ARG A 830 -16.27 -31.48 9.23
C ARG A 830 -14.92 -31.21 8.59
N LEU A 831 -13.84 -31.62 9.25
CA LEU A 831 -12.50 -31.45 8.74
C LEU A 831 -12.32 -32.14 7.39
N LEU A 832 -12.86 -33.36 7.23
CA LEU A 832 -12.83 -34.10 5.96
C LEU A 832 -13.61 -33.37 4.86
N ALA A 833 -14.80 -32.83 5.16
CA ALA A 833 -15.58 -32.06 4.19
C ALA A 833 -14.85 -30.77 3.75
N VAL A 834 -14.20 -30.08 4.69
CA VAL A 834 -13.38 -28.89 4.39
C VAL A 834 -12.17 -29.29 3.55
N ALA A 835 -11.46 -30.36 3.90
CA ALA A 835 -10.32 -30.87 3.13
C ALA A 835 -10.73 -31.25 1.71
N GLY A 836 -11.87 -31.92 1.52
CA GLY A 836 -12.43 -32.23 0.21
C GLY A 836 -12.73 -30.97 -0.62
N GLY A 837 -13.33 -29.94 0.01
CA GLY A 837 -13.54 -28.65 -0.62
C GLY A 837 -12.23 -27.95 -1.01
N VAL A 838 -11.21 -28.00 -0.16
CA VAL A 838 -9.87 -27.45 -0.44
C VAL A 838 -9.20 -28.15 -1.62
N ILE A 839 -9.26 -29.48 -1.68
CA ILE A 839 -8.69 -30.28 -2.78
C ILE A 839 -9.36 -29.92 -4.11
N VAL A 840 -10.69 -29.85 -4.15
CA VAL A 840 -11.42 -29.47 -5.38
C VAL A 840 -11.13 -28.03 -5.76
N ALA A 841 -11.14 -27.11 -4.80
CA ALA A 841 -10.76 -25.72 -5.04
C ALA A 841 -9.34 -25.61 -5.62
N TYR A 842 -8.40 -26.41 -5.12
CA TYR A 842 -7.02 -26.46 -5.60
C TYR A 842 -6.94 -26.95 -7.05
N ILE A 843 -7.61 -28.05 -7.40
CA ILE A 843 -7.67 -28.57 -8.78
C ILE A 843 -8.21 -27.50 -9.73
N PHE A 844 -9.35 -26.90 -9.37
CA PHE A 844 -9.95 -25.85 -10.17
C PHE A 844 -9.20 -24.52 -10.08
N THR A 845 -8.21 -24.36 -9.20
CA THR A 845 -7.29 -23.20 -9.16
C THR A 845 -6.12 -23.35 -10.16
N ILE A 846 -5.95 -24.55 -10.74
CA ILE A 846 -5.01 -24.83 -11.83
C ILE A 846 -5.77 -24.95 -13.16
N PHE A 847 -6.82 -25.77 -13.22
CA PHE A 847 -7.61 -26.01 -14.43
C PHE A 847 -8.59 -24.86 -14.73
N PRO A 848 -8.94 -24.55 -16.00
CA PRO A 848 -8.34 -25.03 -17.25
C PRO A 848 -7.05 -24.29 -17.65
N VAL A 849 -6.90 -23.01 -17.30
CA VAL A 849 -5.65 -22.25 -17.44
C VAL A 849 -5.45 -21.41 -16.17
N PRO A 850 -4.32 -21.54 -15.47
CA PRO A 850 -4.07 -20.77 -14.26
C PRO A 850 -3.81 -19.30 -14.61
N ILE A 851 -4.44 -18.39 -13.85
CA ILE A 851 -4.07 -16.98 -13.87
C ILE A 851 -2.90 -16.82 -12.89
N THR A 852 -1.68 -16.91 -13.42
CA THR A 852 -0.46 -16.83 -12.61
C THR A 852 -0.20 -15.40 -12.16
N GLU A 853 0.41 -15.24 -10.97
CA GLU A 853 0.84 -13.94 -10.46
C GLU A 853 1.79 -13.25 -11.45
N GLY A 854 2.71 -14.00 -12.07
CA GLY A 854 3.61 -13.49 -13.10
C GLY A 854 2.88 -12.92 -14.32
N SER A 855 1.80 -13.56 -14.80
CA SER A 855 1.02 -13.04 -15.93
C SER A 855 0.28 -11.73 -15.60
N VAL A 856 -0.23 -11.62 -14.37
CA VAL A 856 -0.91 -10.42 -13.88
C VAL A 856 0.11 -9.31 -13.61
N LEU A 857 1.26 -9.65 -13.04
CA LEU A 857 2.37 -8.74 -12.78
C LEU A 857 2.92 -8.16 -14.07
N ARG A 858 3.20 -8.99 -15.09
CA ARG A 858 3.64 -8.54 -16.41
C ARG A 858 2.67 -7.57 -17.06
N ARG A 859 1.36 -7.89 -17.07
CA ARG A 859 0.32 -6.98 -17.56
C ARG A 859 0.23 -5.72 -16.71
N GLY A 860 0.41 -5.84 -15.40
CA GLY A 860 0.46 -4.74 -14.45
C GLY A 860 1.58 -3.76 -14.76
N VAL A 861 2.81 -4.24 -14.94
CA VAL A 861 3.96 -3.42 -15.32
C VAL A 861 3.73 -2.73 -16.66
N GLY A 862 3.25 -3.44 -17.67
CA GLY A 862 2.92 -2.81 -18.94
C GLY A 862 1.83 -1.73 -18.82
N ASN A 863 0.79 -1.96 -18.02
CA ASN A 863 -0.24 -0.93 -17.75
C ASN A 863 0.34 0.27 -17.01
N SER A 864 1.27 0.03 -16.10
CA SER A 864 1.97 1.02 -15.32
C SER A 864 2.82 1.93 -16.21
N LEU A 865 3.62 1.35 -17.12
CA LEU A 865 4.42 2.10 -18.09
C LEU A 865 3.56 2.95 -19.04
N PHE A 866 2.40 2.43 -19.47
CA PHE A 866 1.46 3.21 -20.29
C PHE A 866 0.84 4.39 -19.53
N LEU A 867 0.45 4.17 -18.27
CA LEU A 867 -0.04 5.26 -17.41
C LEU A 867 1.06 6.28 -17.13
N LEU A 868 2.29 5.82 -16.97
CA LEU A 868 3.47 6.66 -16.79
C LEU A 868 3.73 7.54 -18.01
N ALA A 869 3.60 7.02 -19.23
CA ALA A 869 3.71 7.82 -20.45
C ALA A 869 2.73 9.00 -20.46
N ASN A 870 1.46 8.72 -20.15
CA ASN A 870 0.44 9.76 -20.03
C ASN A 870 0.75 10.75 -18.89
N TYR A 871 1.36 10.27 -17.81
CA TYR A 871 1.73 11.11 -16.68
C TYR A 871 2.92 12.02 -16.98
N VAL A 872 3.94 11.52 -17.69
CA VAL A 872 5.06 12.32 -18.23
C VAL A 872 4.51 13.42 -19.13
N SER A 873 3.71 13.07 -20.14
CA SER A 873 3.13 14.06 -21.06
C SER A 873 2.27 15.09 -20.32
N SER A 874 1.39 14.66 -19.42
CA SER A 874 0.56 15.58 -18.63
C SER A 874 1.39 16.48 -17.72
N THR A 875 2.51 16.00 -17.19
CA THR A 875 3.39 16.79 -16.31
C THR A 875 4.13 17.84 -17.11
N THR A 876 4.76 17.45 -18.24
CA THR A 876 5.44 18.39 -19.14
C THR A 876 4.49 19.48 -19.63
N SER A 877 3.31 19.12 -20.12
CA SER A 877 2.31 20.11 -20.54
C SER A 877 1.87 21.02 -19.39
N THR A 878 1.78 20.51 -18.16
CA THR A 878 1.47 21.36 -16.98
C THR A 878 2.57 22.38 -16.73
N VAL A 879 3.85 21.97 -16.80
CA VAL A 879 4.99 22.88 -16.64
C VAL A 879 4.98 23.94 -17.75
N ASP A 880 4.73 23.55 -19.00
CA ASP A 880 4.70 24.46 -20.16
C ASP A 880 3.56 25.47 -20.02
N HIS A 881 2.34 25.02 -19.69
CA HIS A 881 1.21 25.90 -19.46
C HIS A 881 1.44 26.88 -18.30
N ARG A 882 2.16 26.48 -17.24
CA ARG A 882 2.52 27.35 -16.11
C ARG A 882 3.60 28.38 -16.48
N LEU A 883 4.59 27.98 -17.28
CA LEU A 883 5.62 28.89 -17.77
C LEU A 883 5.08 29.90 -18.80
N GLN A 884 4.15 29.48 -19.65
CA GLN A 884 3.55 30.32 -20.70
C GLN A 884 2.29 31.08 -20.24
N ASP A 885 1.86 30.91 -18.99
CA ASP A 885 0.62 31.50 -18.43
C ASP A 885 -0.65 31.14 -19.21
N LYS A 886 -0.68 29.91 -19.73
CA LYS A 886 -1.81 29.34 -20.49
C LYS A 886 -2.71 28.45 -19.61
N GLU A 887 -2.59 28.47 -18.27
CA GLU A 887 -3.43 27.65 -17.36
C GLU A 887 -4.90 28.13 -17.31
N GLY A 888 -5.14 29.43 -17.50
CA GLY A 888 -6.44 30.07 -17.33
C GLY A 888 -6.89 30.17 -15.87
N ASP A 889 -8.13 30.60 -15.62
CA ASP A 889 -8.65 30.74 -14.26
C ASP A 889 -8.90 29.37 -13.61
N MET A 890 -8.21 29.13 -12.49
CA MET A 890 -8.29 27.89 -11.72
C MET A 890 -9.65 27.67 -11.03
N ASN A 891 -10.46 28.72 -10.87
CA ASN A 891 -11.80 28.62 -10.30
C ASN A 891 -12.80 28.02 -11.30
N LEU A 892 -12.56 28.20 -12.60
CA LEU A 892 -13.39 27.65 -13.67
C LEU A 892 -13.07 26.17 -13.92
N ARG A 893 -14.10 25.31 -13.95
CA ARG A 893 -13.93 23.87 -14.22
C ARG A 893 -13.48 23.57 -15.66
N SER A 894 -13.72 24.49 -16.59
CA SER A 894 -13.41 24.35 -18.00
C SER A 894 -11.95 24.72 -18.33
N SER A 895 -11.22 25.36 -17.41
CA SER A 895 -9.87 25.86 -17.68
C SER A 895 -8.88 24.71 -17.95
N PRO A 896 -7.91 24.91 -18.87
CA PRO A 896 -6.88 23.92 -19.18
C PRO A 896 -6.14 23.43 -17.93
N GLY A 897 -5.73 24.35 -17.06
CA GLY A 897 -5.02 24.01 -15.82
C GLY A 897 -5.85 23.10 -14.92
N ARG A 898 -7.17 23.34 -14.79
CA ARG A 898 -8.01 22.56 -13.86
C ARG A 898 -8.25 21.15 -14.39
N LYS A 899 -8.36 21.01 -15.71
CA LYS A 899 -8.47 19.71 -16.37
C LYS A 899 -7.17 18.90 -16.24
N LEU A 900 -6.02 19.53 -16.49
CA LEU A 900 -4.70 18.91 -16.31
C LEU A 900 -4.46 18.48 -14.86
N GLU A 901 -4.80 19.32 -13.89
CA GLU A 901 -4.68 18.99 -12.47
C GLU A 901 -5.59 17.81 -12.08
N LYS A 902 -6.83 17.77 -12.60
CA LYS A 902 -7.75 16.65 -12.38
C LYS A 902 -7.21 15.36 -13.01
N LEU A 903 -6.72 15.43 -14.25
CA LEU A 903 -6.15 14.30 -14.98
C LEU A 903 -4.95 13.72 -14.24
N ARG A 904 -4.00 14.57 -13.85
CA ARG A 904 -2.82 14.17 -13.07
C ARG A 904 -3.18 13.50 -11.76
N ARG A 905 -4.15 14.05 -11.01
CA ARG A 905 -4.60 13.45 -9.75
C ARG A 905 -5.21 12.06 -9.96
N ASP A 906 -5.92 11.85 -11.06
CA ASP A 906 -6.50 10.55 -11.44
C ASP A 906 -5.42 9.55 -11.89
N LEU A 907 -4.48 9.99 -12.74
CA LEU A 907 -3.33 9.17 -13.18
C LEU A 907 -2.47 8.73 -12.01
N LEU A 908 -2.07 9.64 -11.12
CA LEU A 908 -1.29 9.33 -9.93
C LEU A 908 -2.02 8.34 -9.01
N GLN A 909 -3.34 8.49 -8.85
CA GLN A 909 -4.13 7.55 -8.06
C GLN A 909 -4.14 6.14 -8.67
N LYS A 910 -4.36 6.03 -9.98
CA LYS A 910 -4.34 4.75 -10.70
C LYS A 910 -2.97 4.10 -10.60
N GLN A 911 -1.91 4.90 -10.73
CA GLN A 911 -0.54 4.45 -10.66
C GLN A 911 -0.17 3.89 -9.29
N LEU A 912 -0.47 4.62 -8.21
CA LEU A 912 -0.22 4.15 -6.84
C LEU A 912 -1.02 2.88 -6.51
N ALA A 913 -2.26 2.78 -6.97
CA ALA A 913 -3.08 1.59 -6.75
C ALA A 913 -2.55 0.37 -7.52
N LEU A 914 -2.14 0.56 -8.77
CA LEU A 914 -1.51 -0.48 -9.58
C LEU A 914 -0.19 -0.93 -8.94
N GLN A 915 0.61 -0.01 -8.43
CA GLN A 915 1.87 -0.34 -7.76
C GLN A 915 1.67 -1.14 -6.48
N ASN A 916 0.70 -0.77 -5.64
CA ASN A 916 0.33 -1.55 -4.46
C ASN A 916 -0.14 -2.96 -4.84
N SER A 917 -0.88 -3.09 -5.94
CA SER A 917 -1.30 -4.39 -6.49
C SER A 917 -0.11 -5.22 -6.97
N MET A 918 0.83 -4.62 -7.71
CA MET A 918 2.04 -5.29 -8.18
C MET A 918 2.94 -5.77 -7.03
N ARG A 919 3.17 -4.93 -6.00
CA ARG A 919 3.89 -5.34 -4.78
C ARG A 919 3.16 -6.43 -4.01
N GLY A 920 1.83 -6.39 -3.97
CA GLY A 920 0.99 -7.45 -3.41
C GLY A 920 1.21 -8.78 -4.13
N ASN A 921 1.12 -8.79 -5.46
CA ASN A 921 1.32 -10.00 -6.28
C ASN A 921 2.74 -10.57 -6.15
N LEU A 922 3.77 -9.72 -6.09
CA LEU A 922 5.15 -10.12 -5.82
C LEU A 922 5.29 -10.92 -4.50
N SER A 923 4.54 -10.52 -3.45
CA SER A 923 4.58 -11.21 -2.15
C SER A 923 3.88 -12.58 -2.12
N PHE A 924 3.03 -12.86 -3.10
CA PHE A 924 2.33 -14.14 -3.27
C PHE A 924 2.97 -15.01 -4.35
N MET A 925 3.99 -14.51 -5.04
CA MET A 925 4.64 -15.24 -6.13
C MET A 925 5.36 -16.50 -5.65
N ASP A 926 5.91 -16.47 -4.43
CA ASP A 926 6.57 -17.62 -3.80
C ASP A 926 5.60 -18.80 -3.54
N TRP A 927 4.29 -18.53 -3.55
CA TRP A 927 3.23 -19.54 -3.40
C TRP A 927 2.64 -19.99 -4.74
N GLY A 928 3.05 -19.38 -5.86
CA GLY A 928 2.59 -19.72 -7.20
C GLY A 928 3.32 -20.92 -7.80
N PHE A 929 2.71 -21.57 -8.78
CA PHE A 929 3.40 -22.56 -9.60
C PHE A 929 4.25 -21.86 -10.66
N ASN A 930 5.51 -22.24 -10.74
CA ASN A 930 6.41 -21.81 -11.80
C ASN A 930 6.32 -22.83 -12.96
N PHE A 931 5.46 -22.55 -13.94
CA PHE A 931 5.43 -23.30 -15.20
C PHE A 931 6.38 -22.61 -16.20
N GLY A 932 7.37 -23.34 -16.74
CA GLY A 932 8.21 -22.85 -17.84
C GLY A 932 9.47 -22.08 -17.45
N GLY A 933 10.03 -22.32 -16.25
CA GLY A 933 11.27 -21.70 -15.76
C GLY A 933 11.06 -20.84 -14.50
N GLU A 934 12.16 -20.38 -13.90
CA GLU A 934 12.10 -19.44 -12.79
C GLU A 934 11.58 -18.08 -13.29
N PHE A 935 10.62 -17.51 -12.58
CA PHE A 935 10.12 -16.18 -12.92
C PHE A 935 11.14 -15.14 -12.44
N PRO A 936 11.57 -14.19 -13.30
CA PRO A 936 12.63 -13.23 -12.97
C PRO A 936 12.14 -12.15 -11.98
N LYS A 937 11.97 -12.54 -10.71
CA LYS A 937 11.40 -11.71 -9.65
C LYS A 937 12.20 -10.43 -9.42
N GLU A 938 13.53 -10.53 -9.48
CA GLU A 938 14.45 -9.42 -9.24
C GLU A 938 14.33 -8.36 -10.33
N ILE A 939 14.33 -8.77 -11.61
CA ILE A 939 14.16 -7.87 -12.76
C ILE A 939 12.83 -7.10 -12.66
N TYR A 940 11.72 -7.79 -12.40
CA TYR A 940 10.42 -7.13 -12.23
C TYR A 940 10.39 -6.19 -11.02
N THR A 941 11.06 -6.55 -9.93
CA THR A 941 11.17 -5.71 -8.73
C THR A 941 11.93 -4.43 -9.04
N SER A 942 13.06 -4.54 -9.76
CA SER A 942 13.85 -3.40 -10.24
C SER A 942 13.00 -2.46 -11.11
N ILE A 943 12.26 -2.98 -12.10
CA ILE A 943 11.37 -2.16 -12.95
C ILE A 943 10.29 -1.46 -12.10
N ILE A 944 9.70 -2.14 -11.12
CA ILE A 944 8.65 -1.55 -10.26
C ILE A 944 9.22 -0.43 -9.38
N ASP A 945 10.45 -0.58 -8.89
CA ASP A 945 11.13 0.42 -8.10
C ASP A 945 11.53 1.63 -8.96
N GLU A 946 12.03 1.43 -10.18
CA GLU A 946 12.30 2.53 -11.11
C GLU A 946 11.02 3.27 -11.54
N VAL A 947 9.92 2.55 -11.76
CA VAL A 947 8.61 3.16 -12.01
C VAL A 947 8.16 4.02 -10.83
N GLN A 948 8.38 3.59 -9.59
CA GLN A 948 8.11 4.40 -8.39
C GLN A 948 8.98 5.65 -8.36
N ASN A 949 10.26 5.53 -8.71
CA ASN A 949 11.19 6.64 -8.77
C ASN A 949 10.72 7.67 -9.79
N ILE A 950 10.38 7.27 -11.02
CA ILE A 950 9.84 8.20 -12.04
C ILE A 950 8.57 8.89 -11.52
N VAL A 951 7.65 8.17 -10.89
CA VAL A 951 6.42 8.77 -10.32
C VAL A 951 6.74 9.81 -9.25
N ASN A 952 7.73 9.54 -8.39
CA ASN A 952 8.19 10.48 -7.38
C ASN A 952 8.81 11.73 -8.02
N HIS A 953 9.73 11.56 -8.97
CA HIS A 953 10.35 12.67 -9.70
C HIS A 953 9.31 13.54 -10.44
N LEU A 954 8.35 12.93 -11.14
CA LEU A 954 7.26 13.65 -11.81
C LEU A 954 6.34 14.41 -10.84
N ALA A 955 6.04 13.82 -9.68
CA ALA A 955 5.27 14.49 -8.64
C ALA A 955 5.98 15.74 -8.12
N ILE A 956 7.32 15.67 -7.99
CA ILE A 956 8.18 16.76 -7.54
C ILE A 956 8.29 17.84 -8.61
N ILE A 957 8.46 17.49 -9.89
CA ILE A 957 8.43 18.44 -11.01
C ILE A 957 7.12 19.23 -11.02
N ASN A 958 6.00 18.52 -10.88
CA ASN A 958 4.70 19.19 -10.80
C ASN A 958 4.58 20.07 -9.54
N PHE A 959 5.11 19.64 -8.41
CA PHE A 959 5.06 20.43 -7.18
C PHE A 959 5.94 21.68 -7.29
N ALA A 960 7.17 21.53 -7.75
CA ALA A 960 8.13 22.63 -7.95
C ALA A 960 7.59 23.67 -8.93
N SER A 961 6.95 23.25 -10.03
CA SER A 961 6.37 24.20 -11.00
C SER A 961 5.19 25.03 -10.47
N GLU A 962 4.59 24.70 -9.31
CA GLU A 962 3.56 25.56 -8.69
C GLU A 962 4.14 26.92 -8.26
N THR A 963 5.45 27.01 -8.00
CA THR A 963 6.09 28.26 -7.57
C THR A 963 6.13 29.32 -8.67
N PHE A 964 6.16 28.92 -9.95
CA PHE A 964 6.15 29.86 -11.09
C PHE A 964 4.90 30.75 -11.09
N ILE A 965 3.77 30.24 -10.59
CA ILE A 965 2.52 31.00 -10.45
C ILE A 965 2.66 32.07 -9.37
N ALA A 966 3.29 31.73 -8.24
CA ALA A 966 3.48 32.65 -7.13
C ALA A 966 4.45 33.77 -7.51
N VAL A 967 5.57 33.42 -8.14
CA VAL A 967 6.61 34.35 -8.59
C VAL A 967 6.09 35.34 -9.62
N ARG A 968 5.21 34.91 -10.53
CA ARG A 968 4.60 35.83 -11.52
C ARG A 968 3.66 36.86 -10.91
N LYS A 969 3.08 36.57 -9.74
CA LYS A 969 2.20 37.50 -9.01
C LYS A 969 2.98 38.53 -8.20
N GLU A 970 4.29 38.38 -8.07
CA GLU A 970 5.15 39.38 -7.44
C GLU A 970 5.25 40.61 -8.35
N SER A 971 5.30 41.80 -7.76
CA SER A 971 5.35 43.09 -8.47
C SER A 971 6.64 43.81 -8.11
N PRO A 972 7.59 44.01 -9.05
CA PRO A 972 7.53 43.64 -10.48
C PRO A 972 7.76 42.12 -10.73
N SER A 973 7.21 41.60 -11.84
CA SER A 973 7.46 40.22 -12.24
C SER A 973 8.91 40.04 -12.73
N PRO A 974 9.63 39.00 -12.33
CA PRO A 974 11.02 38.84 -12.71
C PRO A 974 11.19 38.62 -14.22
N VAL A 975 12.10 39.38 -14.82
CA VAL A 975 12.38 39.38 -16.27
C VAL A 975 12.89 38.02 -16.73
N TRP A 976 13.75 37.37 -15.93
CA TRP A 976 14.35 36.06 -16.24
C TRP A 976 13.31 34.97 -16.49
N LEU A 977 12.18 34.97 -15.76
CA LEU A 977 11.13 33.96 -15.92
C LEU A 977 10.44 34.10 -17.28
N SER A 978 10.26 35.34 -17.75
CA SER A 978 9.65 35.64 -19.04
C SER A 978 10.59 35.32 -20.21
N GLU A 979 11.90 35.54 -20.04
CA GLU A 979 12.93 35.19 -21.02
C GLU A 979 13.10 33.67 -21.10
N PHE A 980 13.13 32.98 -19.96
CA PHE A 980 13.17 31.53 -19.88
C PHE A 980 11.94 30.88 -20.51
N ALA A 981 10.75 31.45 -20.30
CA ALA A 981 9.52 30.95 -20.93
C ALA A 981 9.54 31.11 -22.46
N LYS A 982 10.21 32.14 -22.99
CA LYS A 982 10.38 32.37 -24.44
C LYS A 982 11.46 31.50 -25.07
N SER A 983 12.52 31.17 -24.32
CA SER A 983 13.63 30.35 -24.82
C SER A 983 13.28 28.86 -24.89
N ARG A 984 12.26 28.41 -24.14
CA ARG A 984 11.82 27.02 -24.15
C ARG A 984 10.94 26.72 -25.37
N PRO A 985 11.28 25.73 -26.22
CA PRO A 985 10.43 25.33 -27.35
C PRO A 985 9.05 24.85 -26.86
N GLU A 986 7.98 25.21 -27.58
CA GLU A 986 6.58 24.92 -27.18
C GLU A 986 6.26 23.43 -27.02
N THR A 987 7.09 22.54 -27.57
CA THR A 987 7.01 21.08 -27.39
C THR A 987 8.41 20.51 -27.19
N SER A 988 8.74 20.04 -25.98
CA SER A 988 10.00 19.31 -25.77
C SER A 988 9.92 17.98 -26.53
N ILE A 989 10.69 17.87 -27.62
CA ILE A 989 10.82 16.66 -28.46
C ILE A 989 11.17 15.45 -27.57
N GLU A 990 11.94 15.68 -26.51
CA GLU A 990 12.43 14.74 -25.52
C GLU A 990 11.29 14.14 -24.69
N ALA A 991 10.30 14.93 -24.25
CA ALA A 991 9.15 14.41 -23.53
C ALA A 991 8.24 13.55 -24.41
N HIS A 992 8.14 13.88 -25.70
CA HIS A 992 7.43 13.03 -26.67
C HIS A 992 8.20 11.73 -26.95
N LYS A 993 9.54 11.78 -27.04
CA LYS A 993 10.40 10.60 -27.14
C LYS A 993 10.25 9.70 -25.91
N ALA A 994 10.32 10.26 -24.70
CA ALA A 994 10.15 9.53 -23.44
C ALA A 994 8.76 8.88 -23.32
N ALA A 995 7.68 9.61 -23.67
CA ALA A 995 6.33 9.05 -23.66
C ALA A 995 6.17 7.92 -24.70
N SER A 996 6.75 8.07 -25.90
CA SER A 996 6.71 7.05 -26.95
C SER A 996 7.49 5.80 -26.55
N LEU A 997 8.67 5.97 -25.96
CA LEU A 997 9.48 4.89 -25.41
C LEU A 997 8.70 4.10 -24.34
N LEU A 998 8.08 4.77 -23.38
CA LEU A 998 7.26 4.13 -22.34
C LEU A 998 6.06 3.37 -22.92
N ILE A 999 5.41 3.90 -23.97
CA ILE A 999 4.31 3.22 -24.68
C ILE A 999 4.83 1.96 -25.37
N LEU A 1000 6.00 2.04 -26.01
CA LEU A 1000 6.64 0.91 -26.69
C LEU A 1000 7.05 -0.19 -25.70
N LEU A 1001 7.73 0.16 -24.61
CA LEU A 1001 8.05 -0.75 -23.51
C LEU A 1001 6.77 -1.40 -22.94
N SER A 1002 5.72 -0.60 -22.73
CA SER A 1002 4.40 -1.12 -22.32
C SER A 1002 3.86 -2.15 -23.31
N ALA A 1003 3.89 -1.86 -24.61
CA ALA A 1003 3.35 -2.73 -25.64
C ALA A 1003 4.14 -4.05 -25.74
N SER A 1004 5.47 -3.98 -25.72
CA SER A 1004 6.36 -5.14 -25.73
C SER A 1004 6.14 -6.03 -24.51
N ILE A 1005 6.11 -5.48 -23.30
CA ILE A 1005 5.85 -6.25 -22.07
C ILE A 1005 4.45 -6.85 -22.06
N LYS A 1006 3.40 -6.12 -22.48
CA LYS A 1006 2.02 -6.64 -22.50
C LYS A 1006 1.82 -7.76 -23.50
N ASN A 1007 2.44 -7.66 -24.67
CA ASN A 1007 2.25 -8.61 -25.76
C ASN A 1007 3.31 -9.73 -25.73
N GLY A 1008 4.37 -9.60 -24.94
CA GLY A 1008 5.51 -10.53 -24.96
C GLY A 1008 6.21 -10.51 -26.31
N LYS A 1009 6.33 -9.32 -26.92
CA LYS A 1009 6.98 -9.12 -28.22
C LYS A 1009 8.32 -8.42 -28.00
N PRO A 1010 9.36 -8.80 -28.76
CA PRO A 1010 10.67 -8.17 -28.65
C PRO A 1010 10.60 -6.68 -28.96
N LEU A 1011 11.55 -5.93 -28.40
CA LEU A 1011 11.72 -4.51 -28.71
C LEU A 1011 12.18 -4.34 -30.16
N PRO A 1012 11.77 -3.26 -30.85
CA PRO A 1012 12.30 -2.97 -32.18
C PRO A 1012 13.80 -2.67 -32.12
N PRO A 1013 14.54 -2.92 -33.21
CA PRO A 1013 15.97 -2.61 -33.28
C PRO A 1013 16.21 -1.10 -33.20
N TYR A 1014 17.41 -0.71 -32.76
CA TYR A 1014 17.90 0.68 -32.79
C TYR A 1014 17.07 1.63 -31.93
N LEU A 1015 16.70 1.21 -30.73
CA LEU A 1015 15.94 2.01 -29.78
C LEU A 1015 16.74 3.25 -29.32
N ASP A 1016 16.32 4.45 -29.72
CA ASP A 1016 16.92 5.70 -29.27
C ASP A 1016 16.45 6.02 -27.83
N VAL A 1017 17.32 5.80 -26.84
CA VAL A 1017 17.04 6.10 -25.44
C VAL A 1017 17.35 7.58 -25.18
N PRO A 1018 16.40 8.36 -24.62
CA PRO A 1018 16.67 9.75 -24.27
C PRO A 1018 17.86 9.87 -23.31
N SER A 1019 18.98 10.42 -23.80
CA SER A 1019 20.20 10.58 -23.01
C SER A 1019 20.26 11.94 -22.30
N ASP A 1020 20.85 11.96 -21.10
CA ASP A 1020 21.09 13.16 -20.29
C ASP A 1020 21.93 14.23 -21.01
N THR A 1021 22.79 13.82 -21.95
CA THR A 1021 23.61 14.74 -22.75
C THR A 1021 22.78 15.61 -23.68
N HIS A 1022 21.62 15.12 -24.16
CA HIS A 1022 20.70 15.92 -24.98
C HIS A 1022 19.86 16.89 -24.14
N LEU A 1023 19.40 16.46 -22.97
CA LEU A 1023 18.61 17.29 -22.05
C LEU A 1023 19.47 18.38 -21.38
N SER A 1024 20.69 18.04 -20.98
CA SER A 1024 21.68 19.02 -20.51
C SER A 1024 22.06 19.98 -21.63
N LYS A 1025 22.34 19.54 -22.86
CA LYS A 1025 22.65 20.44 -24.00
C LYS A 1025 21.50 21.38 -24.36
N GLN A 1026 20.23 20.96 -24.23
CA GLN A 1026 19.07 21.80 -24.54
C GLN A 1026 18.77 22.81 -23.42
N ILE A 1027 19.07 22.47 -22.17
CA ILE A 1027 18.98 23.39 -21.02
C ILE A 1027 20.18 24.35 -20.97
N HIS A 1028 21.36 23.90 -21.40
CA HIS A 1028 22.54 24.75 -21.65
C HIS A 1028 22.56 25.28 -23.09
N GLY A 1029 21.43 25.30 -23.80
CA GLY A 1029 21.38 25.93 -25.12
C GLY A 1029 21.99 27.32 -25.01
N ASP A 1030 22.86 27.67 -25.95
CA ASP A 1030 23.85 28.78 -26.04
C ASP A 1030 23.58 30.13 -25.32
N LYS A 1031 22.39 30.35 -24.76
CA LYS A 1031 21.92 31.57 -24.10
C LYS A 1031 21.29 31.37 -22.71
N ALA A 1032 21.23 30.15 -22.16
CA ALA A 1032 20.48 29.84 -20.93
C ALA A 1032 21.35 29.59 -19.67
N ASP A 1033 22.60 30.07 -19.65
CA ASP A 1033 23.40 30.23 -18.42
C ASP A 1033 22.91 31.48 -17.63
N ILE A 1034 21.67 31.44 -17.15
CA ILE A 1034 21.05 32.53 -16.35
C ILE A 1034 21.11 32.18 -14.85
N ILE A 1035 22.19 31.54 -14.38
CA ILE A 1035 22.42 31.32 -12.94
C ILE A 1035 23.03 32.59 -12.34
N THR A 1036 22.36 33.74 -12.45
CA THR A 1036 22.90 35.00 -11.94
C THR A 1036 22.80 35.06 -10.41
N PHE A 1037 23.84 35.57 -9.72
CA PHE A 1037 23.87 35.75 -8.25
C PHE A 1037 22.66 36.52 -7.68
N GLU A 1038 22.00 37.35 -8.49
CA GLU A 1038 20.84 38.15 -8.11
C GLU A 1038 19.57 37.28 -7.90
N ASN A 1039 19.40 36.20 -8.66
CA ASN A 1039 18.17 35.39 -8.67
C ASN A 1039 18.21 34.20 -7.68
N LEU A 1040 19.34 33.98 -6.99
CA LEU A 1040 19.56 32.80 -6.12
C LEU A 1040 18.61 32.72 -4.91
N ASN A 1041 18.13 33.88 -4.43
CA ASN A 1041 17.17 33.95 -3.34
C ASN A 1041 15.73 33.66 -3.82
N GLU A 1042 15.44 33.70 -5.13
CA GLU A 1042 14.07 33.56 -5.63
C GLU A 1042 13.56 32.11 -5.60
N PRO A 1043 12.30 31.86 -5.20
CA PRO A 1043 11.78 30.49 -5.06
C PRO A 1043 11.55 29.82 -6.41
N GLY A 1044 11.24 30.60 -7.45
CA GLY A 1044 11.10 30.10 -8.81
C GLY A 1044 12.42 29.60 -9.37
N PHE A 1045 13.53 30.28 -9.06
CA PHE A 1045 14.85 29.90 -9.55
C PHE A 1045 15.33 28.56 -8.96
N ARG A 1046 15.22 28.37 -7.64
CA ARG A 1046 15.54 27.08 -7.00
C ARG A 1046 14.61 25.95 -7.44
N ALA A 1047 13.34 26.26 -7.71
CA ALA A 1047 12.40 25.30 -8.28
C ALA A 1047 12.80 24.87 -9.70
N LEU A 1048 13.42 25.74 -10.50
CA LEU A 1048 13.95 25.37 -11.82
C LEU A 1048 15.11 24.38 -11.69
N ALA A 1049 16.05 24.63 -10.76
CA ALA A 1049 17.15 23.70 -10.47
C ALA A 1049 16.63 22.31 -10.05
N VAL A 1050 15.57 22.27 -9.22
CA VAL A 1050 14.87 21.04 -8.81
C VAL A 1050 14.24 20.32 -10.01
N ILE A 1051 13.56 21.05 -10.90
CA ILE A 1051 12.94 20.47 -12.09
C ILE A 1051 14.00 19.89 -13.01
N LYS A 1052 15.12 20.60 -13.23
CA LYS A 1052 16.25 20.13 -14.05
C LYS A 1052 16.82 18.82 -13.51
N LEU A 1053 17.14 18.79 -12.21
CA LEU A 1053 17.68 17.59 -11.56
C LEU A 1053 16.69 16.42 -11.66
N ALA A 1054 15.43 16.64 -11.33
CA ALA A 1054 14.41 15.60 -11.39
C ALA A 1054 14.15 15.09 -12.83
N GLN A 1055 14.23 15.95 -13.85
CA GLN A 1055 14.11 15.54 -15.24
C GLN A 1055 15.29 14.68 -15.70
N SER A 1056 16.52 15.01 -15.27
CA SER A 1056 17.71 14.16 -15.52
C SER A 1056 17.53 12.79 -14.87
N CYS A 1057 17.08 12.73 -13.61
CA CYS A 1057 16.80 11.46 -12.95
C CYS A 1057 15.71 10.64 -13.65
N VAL A 1058 14.70 11.28 -14.24
CA VAL A 1058 13.70 10.58 -15.06
C VAL A 1058 14.33 9.97 -16.32
N ALA A 1059 15.24 10.69 -16.99
CA ALA A 1059 15.94 10.17 -18.17
C ALA A 1059 16.84 8.97 -17.81
N ASP A 1060 17.60 9.06 -16.72
CA ASP A 1060 18.40 7.96 -16.20
C ASP A 1060 17.53 6.75 -15.79
N SER A 1061 16.43 6.97 -15.07
CA SER A 1061 15.47 5.89 -14.76
C SER A 1061 14.88 5.24 -16.01
N LEU A 1062 14.59 6.00 -17.06
CA LEU A 1062 14.13 5.44 -18.33
C LEU A 1062 15.20 4.53 -18.95
N THR A 1063 16.45 4.96 -18.92
CA THR A 1063 17.59 4.17 -19.40
C THR A 1063 17.74 2.87 -18.60
N ARG A 1064 17.64 2.94 -17.27
CA ARG A 1064 17.68 1.78 -16.36
C ARG A 1064 16.48 0.84 -16.49
N ILE A 1065 15.36 1.28 -17.06
CA ILE A 1065 14.21 0.40 -17.37
C ILE A 1065 14.39 -0.30 -18.72
N VAL A 1066 15.08 0.30 -19.68
CA VAL A 1066 15.23 -0.28 -21.03
C VAL A 1066 15.99 -1.60 -20.97
N GLU A 1067 17.11 -1.67 -20.23
CA GLU A 1067 17.95 -2.87 -20.20
C GLU A 1067 17.24 -4.08 -19.57
N PRO A 1068 16.60 -3.98 -18.39
CA PRO A 1068 15.87 -5.11 -17.84
C PRO A 1068 14.64 -5.49 -18.68
N VAL A 1069 14.03 -4.54 -19.40
CA VAL A 1069 12.95 -4.87 -20.34
C VAL A 1069 13.49 -5.59 -21.57
N ARG A 1070 14.63 -5.17 -22.10
CA ARG A 1070 15.35 -5.84 -23.20
C ARG A 1070 15.71 -7.26 -22.82
N GLU A 1071 16.20 -7.49 -21.60
CA GLU A 1071 16.46 -8.84 -21.07
C GLU A 1071 15.17 -9.69 -21.01
N LEU A 1072 14.04 -9.10 -20.61
CA LEU A 1072 12.76 -9.82 -20.48
C LEU A 1072 12.09 -10.19 -21.81
N VAL A 1073 12.18 -9.34 -22.85
CA VAL A 1073 11.43 -9.52 -24.10
C VAL A 1073 12.30 -9.77 -25.32
N GLY A 1074 13.62 -9.58 -25.20
CA GLY A 1074 14.57 -9.57 -26.31
C GLY A 1074 14.50 -8.28 -27.13
N GLU A 1075 15.51 -8.08 -27.98
CA GLU A 1075 15.51 -7.10 -29.06
C GLU A 1075 15.42 -7.83 -30.39
N VAL A 1076 14.67 -7.29 -31.35
CA VAL A 1076 14.66 -7.82 -32.72
C VAL A 1076 15.99 -7.45 -33.35
N ASP A 1077 16.87 -8.43 -33.53
CA ASP A 1077 18.08 -8.25 -34.30
C ASP A 1077 17.86 -8.72 -35.75
N PHE A 1078 18.13 -7.84 -36.71
CA PHE A 1078 18.11 -8.16 -38.14
C PHE A 1078 19.52 -8.44 -38.69
N SER A 1079 20.54 -8.41 -37.84
CA SER A 1079 21.92 -8.74 -38.20
C SER A 1079 22.11 -10.25 -38.35
N TYR A 1080 23.01 -10.66 -39.26
CA TYR A 1080 23.26 -12.08 -39.58
C TYR A 1080 24.53 -12.53 -38.86
N HIS A 1081 24.40 -13.32 -37.80
CA HIS A 1081 25.52 -13.94 -37.09
C HIS A 1081 25.62 -15.43 -37.44
N ILE A 1082 26.79 -15.88 -37.89
CA ILE A 1082 27.10 -17.31 -38.07
C ILE A 1082 27.45 -17.85 -36.68
N ILE A 1083 26.50 -18.54 -36.04
CA ILE A 1083 26.73 -19.15 -34.72
C ILE A 1083 27.42 -20.49 -34.96
N ASP A 1084 28.68 -20.62 -34.54
CA ASP A 1084 29.42 -21.88 -34.61
C ASP A 1084 28.87 -22.88 -33.58
N SER A 1085 28.76 -24.14 -33.99
CA SER A 1085 27.97 -25.18 -33.30
C SER A 1085 28.38 -25.47 -31.85
N ASN A 1086 29.55 -25.00 -31.41
CA ASN A 1086 30.07 -25.16 -30.06
C ASN A 1086 29.55 -24.12 -29.05
N GLU A 1087 28.99 -22.99 -29.48
CA GLU A 1087 28.44 -21.96 -28.56
C GLU A 1087 26.99 -22.23 -28.13
N GLN A 1088 26.25 -23.06 -28.87
CA GLN A 1088 24.86 -23.40 -28.52
C GLN A 1088 24.74 -24.22 -27.23
N VAL A 1089 25.78 -24.99 -26.86
CA VAL A 1089 25.78 -25.80 -25.63
C VAL A 1089 25.95 -24.91 -24.39
N THR A 1090 26.70 -23.82 -24.49
CA THR A 1090 26.94 -22.88 -23.38
C THR A 1090 25.77 -21.93 -23.12
N LEU A 1091 25.07 -21.51 -24.18
CA LEU A 1091 23.87 -20.65 -24.09
C LEU A 1091 22.62 -21.37 -23.56
N ALA A 1092 22.53 -22.70 -23.69
CA ALA A 1092 21.42 -23.48 -23.15
C ALA A 1092 21.55 -23.77 -21.64
N THR A 1093 22.73 -23.53 -21.06
CA THR A 1093 23.04 -23.76 -19.63
C THR A 1093 23.14 -22.48 -18.79
N ARG A 1094 22.86 -21.31 -19.34
CA ARG A 1094 22.84 -20.03 -18.60
C ARG A 1094 21.44 -19.52 -18.33
#